data_AF-A0A1Q8CSI9-F1
#
_entry.id   AF-A0A1Q8CSI9-F1
#
_cell.length_a   1.000
_cell.length_b   1.000
_cell.length_c   1.000
_cell.angle_alpha   90.00
_cell.angle_beta   90.00
_cell.angle_gamma   90.00
#
_symmetry.space_group_name_H-M   'P 1'
#
loop_
_entity.id
_entity.type
_entity.pdbx_description
1 polymer ?
#
loop_
_entity_poly.entity_id
_entity_poly.type
_entity_poly.pdbx_seq_one_letter_code
_entity_poly.pdbx_strand_id
1 'polypeptide(L)'
;MQVDSLQYVTNDGFSRTLTARLFDAFWAAGISNPVETVEQISHLLYLRELDRLQEHWDQRVAPSEMPEGGSIFAQGDQHLRWSHFLRLTPQRMYTSMADEVFPWLRSHTIAGVVYSQHVKDARFTIPTPGLLAKTVSLLEESFSAGDAADLYEHLLAKALTAGAMGQFLTPRHLAALMVAMAEPGPDDEVCDPTCGMGGLLSAAAQFVDRSDPNTSQRSALEVSSRLHGFDFDRTMLRLSSMRLMLQGREGADLRHRDNLVNRPGGDDERYSVVLADPPFGGNIDYKAVAPELLELVQTRNSDLLHLAAILRLLKRGGRAAVIVPAGLLFGTSAAHVELRRMLVDEHGLEAVVKLPNGAFKPYSGVSGAILFFIKDAGQADSVWFYELKADGWSLANRRAPLLAENKLGLSRDSTLDAGDHARNNLPDLLRRWRLRHSNERGRARTDQSFCVIRAEIAAENYNLTLEHFRQTHELRQVAQEGIRLGDFAETFSGAVRSSDLDKEPNSTDTDERRRVLTPTLLTSTLPDVAELPVRADARDPRHRLRQGDIVGRDLAGARHWTPIPSQYDGVQPGQGLIIIRIIQEVLPLEYLIAYLSSPLAEQQFPKYGTIPRIKAREMADIWIPKCDGDPSEIRASLARLEEGEREAAHIQDELRRARTRIFESGSGSARRIRLDDAAAISSLTAQNLRRHNDPYMLFQESYPYAVARAVRKFRHSLSLAEKHEAAIQCTEALILSLGIMALAVAADRGRQDLPPIVQWSQSVEQGGVSLGHWLAVVKAVAEDARQHGEPAVGLVEATARKKGGTGLIADLEQLVKLRNKIRHGAGPRTRAELEKSLGRVETPMLSSLSGCAFLARTRWVHTERLQWLPTSGRFRVSGLALMGDHPDFEMFTFDTSRPLANDHLYLITQHDMPLPLSPFCLLSDCPTCLAPELYYPDRMTRSTALLKSLDRGHELESEFVFTTLQEWGRS
;
A
#
# COMPACT_ATOMS: atom_id res chain seq x y z
N MET A 1 -10.24 -15.36 28.98
CA MET A 1 -10.88 -14.11 29.45
C MET A 1 -11.78 -13.61 28.33
N GLN A 2 -13.08 -13.89 28.47
CA GLN A 2 -14.14 -13.43 27.57
C GLN A 2 -14.29 -11.93 27.75
N VAL A 3 -14.09 -11.16 26.68
CA VAL A 3 -14.47 -9.75 26.62
C VAL A 3 -15.70 -9.76 25.71
N ASP A 4 -16.88 -9.75 26.31
CA ASP A 4 -18.13 -9.78 25.59
C ASP A 4 -18.27 -8.54 24.70
N SER A 5 -18.73 -8.79 23.49
CA SER A 5 -19.09 -7.81 22.47
C SER A 5 -20.16 -6.85 23.00
N LEU A 6 -19.80 -5.59 23.24
CA LEU A 6 -20.79 -4.53 23.07
C LEU A 6 -20.93 -4.28 21.57
N GLN A 7 -21.86 -5.05 20.98
CA GLN A 7 -22.87 -4.41 20.16
C GLN A 7 -23.43 -3.27 21.00
N TYR A 8 -22.91 -2.06 20.82
CA TYR A 8 -23.85 -0.96 20.82
C TYR A 8 -24.84 -1.34 19.71
N VAL A 9 -26.10 -1.57 20.07
CA VAL A 9 -27.17 -1.25 19.13
C VAL A 9 -27.10 0.27 19.01
N THR A 10 -26.05 0.79 18.35
CA THR A 10 -25.98 2.21 18.04
C THR A 10 -27.09 2.41 17.04
N ASN A 11 -28.00 3.30 17.39
CA ASN A 11 -28.83 3.96 16.41
C ASN A 11 -27.92 4.93 15.61
N ASP A 12 -26.82 4.43 15.03
CA ASP A 12 -25.73 5.22 14.42
C ASP A 12 -26.29 6.15 13.34
N GLY A 13 -27.30 5.65 12.61
CA GLY A 13 -28.07 6.44 11.66
C GLY A 13 -28.81 7.62 12.29
N PHE A 14 -29.37 7.47 13.49
CA PHE A 14 -30.11 8.52 14.19
C PHE A 14 -29.19 9.64 14.67
N SER A 15 -28.14 9.33 15.43
CA SER A 15 -27.16 10.31 15.92
C SER A 15 -26.44 11.04 14.79
N ARG A 16 -26.12 10.33 13.69
CA ARG A 16 -25.56 10.94 12.48
C ARG A 16 -26.53 11.88 11.77
N THR A 17 -27.82 11.52 11.72
CA THR A 17 -28.86 12.37 11.12
C THR A 17 -29.10 13.64 11.95
N LEU A 18 -29.16 13.50 13.28
CA LEU A 18 -29.27 14.65 14.20
C LEU A 18 -28.07 15.57 14.09
N THR A 19 -26.86 15.02 14.05
CA THR A 19 -25.63 15.77 13.81
C THR A 19 -25.70 16.56 12.51
N ALA A 20 -26.20 15.97 11.41
CA ALA A 20 -26.39 16.70 10.17
C ALA A 20 -27.35 17.89 10.34
N ARG A 21 -28.54 17.65 10.92
CA ARG A 21 -29.57 18.67 11.17
C ARG A 21 -29.08 19.81 12.06
N LEU A 22 -28.29 19.53 13.09
CA LEU A 22 -27.69 20.53 13.99
C LEU A 22 -26.73 21.45 13.23
N PHE A 23 -25.76 20.88 12.53
CA PHE A 23 -24.81 21.68 11.74
C PHE A 23 -25.49 22.48 10.63
N ASP A 24 -26.48 21.92 9.94
CA ASP A 24 -27.21 22.64 8.90
C ASP A 24 -28.01 23.82 9.48
N ALA A 25 -28.54 23.67 10.70
CA ALA A 25 -29.22 24.76 11.41
C ALA A 25 -28.26 25.90 11.79
N PHE A 26 -27.08 25.57 12.32
CA PHE A 26 -26.06 26.57 12.65
C PHE A 26 -25.51 27.27 11.41
N TRP A 27 -25.26 26.53 10.33
CA TRP A 27 -24.84 27.07 9.05
C TRP A 27 -25.86 28.05 8.48
N ALA A 28 -27.15 27.68 8.48
CA ALA A 28 -28.23 28.54 8.00
C ALA A 28 -28.39 29.84 8.82
N ALA A 29 -27.95 29.83 10.09
CA ALA A 29 -27.95 30.99 10.97
C ALA A 29 -26.65 31.82 10.90
N GLY A 30 -25.69 31.45 10.05
CA GLY A 30 -24.44 32.19 9.84
C GLY A 30 -23.24 31.72 10.67
N ILE A 31 -23.37 30.65 11.46
CA ILE A 31 -22.24 30.03 12.17
C ILE A 31 -21.65 28.93 11.29
N SER A 32 -20.55 29.24 10.61
CA SER A 32 -19.87 28.32 9.70
C SER A 32 -18.72 27.56 10.36
N ASN A 33 -18.20 28.04 11.50
CA ASN A 33 -17.11 27.39 12.23
C ASN A 33 -17.64 26.16 12.99
N PRO A 34 -17.18 24.96 12.63
CA PRO A 34 -17.71 23.72 13.22
C PRO A 34 -17.34 23.53 14.69
N VAL A 35 -16.17 24.03 15.11
CA VAL A 35 -15.74 23.98 16.52
C VAL A 35 -16.64 24.88 17.37
N GLU A 36 -16.94 26.07 16.86
CA GLU A 36 -17.88 27.01 17.52
C GLU A 36 -19.27 26.38 17.67
N THR A 37 -19.78 25.70 16.64
CA THR A 37 -21.06 24.96 16.73
C THR A 37 -21.06 23.94 17.86
N VAL A 38 -20.02 23.09 17.94
CA VAL A 38 -19.94 22.08 19.01
C VAL A 38 -19.77 22.73 20.38
N GLU A 39 -18.99 23.80 20.48
CA GLU A 39 -18.83 24.57 21.71
C GLU A 39 -20.17 25.16 22.19
N GLN A 40 -20.96 25.79 21.32
CA GLN A 40 -22.28 26.32 21.68
C GLN A 40 -23.25 25.21 22.12
N ILE A 41 -23.23 24.06 21.44
CA ILE A 41 -23.99 22.88 21.87
C ILE A 41 -23.52 22.36 23.23
N SER A 42 -22.21 22.38 23.50
CA SER A 42 -21.63 21.94 24.78
C SER A 42 -22.15 22.74 25.96
N HIS A 43 -22.37 24.05 25.80
CA HIS A 43 -22.98 24.88 26.85
C HIS A 43 -24.42 24.48 27.19
N LEU A 44 -25.21 24.08 26.18
CA LEU A 44 -26.57 23.60 26.37
C LEU A 44 -26.59 22.21 27.01
N LEU A 45 -25.74 21.30 26.53
CA LEU A 45 -25.55 19.98 27.12
C LEU A 45 -25.11 20.09 28.58
N TYR A 46 -24.21 21.02 28.88
CA TYR A 46 -23.76 21.29 30.23
C TYR A 46 -24.90 21.71 31.16
N LEU A 47 -25.75 22.66 30.74
CA LEU A 47 -26.93 23.06 31.49
C LEU A 47 -27.87 21.88 31.79
N ARG A 48 -28.08 21.02 30.79
CA ARG A 48 -28.89 19.80 30.93
C ARG A 48 -28.27 18.82 31.92
N GLU A 49 -26.95 18.59 31.84
CA GLU A 49 -26.28 17.68 32.77
C GLU A 49 -26.30 18.20 34.21
N LEU A 50 -26.21 19.51 34.43
CA LEU A 50 -26.40 20.09 35.75
C LEU A 50 -27.81 19.83 36.30
N ASP A 51 -28.85 19.96 35.47
CA ASP A 51 -30.23 19.65 35.90
C ASP A 51 -30.39 18.15 36.21
N ARG A 52 -29.79 17.27 35.41
CA ARG A 52 -29.78 15.82 35.67
C ARG A 52 -29.07 15.47 36.98
N LEU A 53 -27.92 16.09 37.26
CA LEU A 53 -27.20 15.89 38.51
C LEU A 53 -28.01 16.40 39.70
N GLN A 54 -28.68 17.55 39.56
CA GLN A 54 -29.61 18.07 40.55
C GLN A 54 -30.76 17.11 40.83
N GLU A 55 -31.44 16.60 39.80
CA GLU A 55 -32.52 15.62 39.95
C GLU A 55 -32.05 14.35 40.64
N HIS A 56 -30.83 13.90 40.34
CA HIS A 56 -30.25 12.76 41.03
C HIS A 56 -30.05 13.02 42.52
N TRP A 57 -29.56 14.21 42.90
CA TRP A 57 -29.42 14.62 44.30
C TRP A 57 -30.77 14.76 44.99
N ASP A 58 -31.76 15.34 44.33
CA ASP A 58 -33.13 15.50 44.84
C ASP A 58 -33.79 14.13 45.14
N GLN A 59 -33.45 13.07 44.39
CA GLN A 59 -34.10 11.76 44.45
C GLN A 59 -33.38 10.70 45.30
N ARG A 60 -32.04 10.79 45.49
CA ARG A 60 -31.23 9.65 45.99
C ARG A 60 -30.34 9.95 47.20
N VAL A 61 -30.27 11.18 47.68
CA VAL A 61 -29.33 11.55 48.75
C VAL A 61 -30.13 11.88 50.02
N ALA A 62 -29.88 11.13 51.10
CA ALA A 62 -30.40 11.53 52.41
C ALA A 62 -29.82 12.91 52.77
N PRO A 63 -30.54 13.81 53.49
CA PRO A 63 -30.03 15.16 53.80
C PRO A 63 -28.63 15.20 54.44
N SER A 64 -28.19 14.10 55.05
CA SER A 64 -26.86 13.90 55.65
C SER A 64 -25.73 13.56 54.67
N GLU A 65 -26.04 13.18 53.43
CA GLU A 65 -25.08 12.79 52.37
C GLU A 65 -24.96 13.85 51.26
N MET A 66 -25.63 14.99 51.42
CA MET A 66 -25.55 16.12 50.50
C MET A 66 -24.12 16.68 50.46
N PRO A 67 -23.57 17.03 49.27
CA PRO A 67 -22.24 17.63 49.17
C PRO A 67 -22.13 18.91 50.02
N GLU A 68 -20.93 19.20 50.55
CA GLU A 68 -20.64 20.49 51.21
C GLU A 68 -20.92 21.63 50.23
N GLY A 69 -22.03 22.35 50.44
CA GLY A 69 -22.52 23.41 49.54
C GLY A 69 -23.99 23.28 49.12
N GLY A 70 -24.59 22.09 49.24
CA GLY A 70 -26.00 21.86 48.92
C GLY A 70 -26.31 21.70 47.42
N SER A 71 -27.58 21.94 47.06
CA SER A 71 -28.16 21.91 45.71
C SER A 71 -27.31 22.67 44.66
N ILE A 72 -27.09 22.11 43.45
CA ILE A 72 -26.40 22.80 42.32
C ILE A 72 -27.10 24.13 42.03
N PHE A 73 -28.43 24.12 41.99
CA PHE A 73 -29.23 25.32 41.83
C PHE A 73 -29.76 25.76 43.19
N ALA A 74 -29.37 26.94 43.67
CA ALA A 74 -29.95 27.49 44.89
C ALA A 74 -31.47 27.70 44.72
N GLN A 75 -32.19 27.95 45.83
CA GLN A 75 -33.64 28.16 45.78
C GLN A 75 -34.05 29.33 44.86
N GLY A 76 -33.21 30.37 44.80
CA GLY A 76 -33.40 31.52 43.90
C GLY A 76 -33.03 31.26 42.44
N ASP A 77 -32.34 30.15 42.15
CA ASP A 77 -31.82 29.81 40.81
C ASP A 77 -32.61 28.69 40.13
N GLN A 78 -33.70 28.21 40.77
CA GLN A 78 -34.49 27.09 40.25
C GLN A 78 -35.13 27.40 38.88
N HIS A 79 -35.35 28.66 38.53
CA HIS A 79 -35.85 29.07 37.21
C HIS A 79 -34.81 28.92 36.09
N LEU A 80 -33.53 28.76 36.43
CA LEU A 80 -32.43 28.58 35.48
C LEU A 80 -32.29 27.11 35.02
N ARG A 81 -32.99 26.17 35.65
CA ARG A 81 -32.91 24.73 35.34
C ARG A 81 -33.38 24.43 33.92
N TRP A 82 -32.78 23.40 33.31
CA TRP A 82 -33.15 22.92 31.97
C TRP A 82 -34.66 22.60 31.85
N SER A 83 -35.23 21.93 32.85
CA SER A 83 -36.65 21.61 32.95
C SER A 83 -37.60 22.82 32.93
N HIS A 84 -37.16 23.99 33.44
CA HIS A 84 -37.89 25.25 33.31
C HIS A 84 -37.65 25.90 31.95
N PHE A 85 -36.39 25.88 31.50
CA PHE A 85 -35.95 26.42 30.21
C PHE A 85 -36.75 25.86 29.02
N LEU A 86 -37.09 24.56 29.04
CA LEU A 86 -37.91 23.90 28.02
C LEU A 86 -39.34 24.43 27.89
N ARG A 87 -39.88 25.09 28.92
CA ARG A 87 -41.26 25.60 28.94
C ARG A 87 -41.39 27.03 28.41
N LEU A 88 -40.27 27.68 28.11
CA LEU A 88 -40.23 29.06 27.65
C LEU A 88 -40.57 29.16 26.16
N THR A 89 -41.17 30.28 25.76
CA THR A 89 -41.30 30.61 24.33
C THR A 89 -39.91 30.89 23.74
N PRO A 90 -39.67 30.70 22.42
CA PRO A 90 -38.35 30.91 21.83
C PRO A 90 -37.70 32.26 22.18
N GLN A 91 -38.48 33.34 22.18
CA GLN A 91 -37.99 34.67 22.55
C GLN A 91 -37.54 34.74 24.02
N ARG A 92 -38.35 34.20 24.94
CA ARG A 92 -38.01 34.19 26.38
C ARG A 92 -36.87 33.25 26.68
N MET A 93 -36.79 32.10 26.01
CA MET A 93 -35.69 31.15 26.10
C MET A 93 -34.37 31.83 25.71
N TYR A 94 -34.37 32.59 24.62
CA TYR A 94 -33.19 33.32 24.17
C TYR A 94 -32.75 34.39 25.16
N THR A 95 -33.68 35.24 25.60
CA THR A 95 -33.39 36.28 26.60
C THR A 95 -32.90 35.66 27.92
N SER A 96 -33.55 34.61 28.42
CA SER A 96 -33.13 33.89 29.63
C SER A 96 -31.75 33.26 29.45
N MET A 97 -31.45 32.64 28.30
CA MET A 97 -30.14 32.08 28.01
C MET A 97 -29.04 33.15 28.02
N ALA A 98 -29.27 34.26 27.31
CA ALA A 98 -28.26 35.30 27.11
C ALA A 98 -28.03 36.14 28.38
N ASP A 99 -29.09 36.49 29.11
CA ASP A 99 -29.04 37.49 30.18
C ASP A 99 -28.95 36.86 31.58
N GLU A 100 -29.39 35.61 31.76
CA GLU A 100 -29.44 34.97 33.08
C GLU A 100 -28.63 33.67 33.12
N VAL A 101 -29.02 32.65 32.34
CA VAL A 101 -28.48 31.29 32.44
C VAL A 101 -27.00 31.25 32.07
N PHE A 102 -26.60 31.80 30.91
CA PHE A 102 -25.20 31.74 30.49
C PHE A 102 -24.27 32.57 31.40
N PRO A 103 -24.62 33.80 31.82
CA PRO A 103 -23.89 34.51 32.87
C PRO A 103 -23.78 33.73 34.19
N TRP A 104 -24.85 33.02 34.59
CA TRP A 104 -24.84 32.15 35.78
C TRP A 104 -23.85 30.99 35.61
N LEU A 105 -23.90 30.26 34.48
CA LEU A 105 -22.96 29.16 34.17
C LEU A 105 -21.49 29.62 34.21
N ARG A 106 -21.19 30.85 33.78
CA ARG A 106 -19.84 31.43 33.80
C ARG A 106 -19.33 31.79 35.19
N SER A 107 -20.23 32.14 36.10
CA SER A 107 -19.90 32.66 37.43
C SER A 107 -19.89 31.58 38.51
N HIS A 108 -20.47 30.40 38.25
CA HIS A 108 -20.58 29.33 39.24
C HIS A 108 -19.61 28.18 38.93
N THR A 109 -18.65 27.97 39.83
CA THR A 109 -17.77 26.78 39.81
C THR A 109 -18.41 25.69 40.68
N ILE A 110 -18.62 24.52 40.10
CA ILE A 110 -19.31 23.40 40.77
C ILE A 110 -18.27 22.33 41.12
N ALA A 111 -18.21 21.95 42.40
CA ALA A 111 -17.27 20.94 42.88
C ALA A 111 -17.48 19.60 42.15
N GLY A 112 -16.40 18.98 41.70
CA GLY A 112 -16.44 17.73 40.92
C GLY A 112 -16.80 17.89 39.43
N VAL A 113 -17.19 19.09 38.98
CA VAL A 113 -17.62 19.33 37.59
C VAL A 113 -16.62 20.23 36.87
N VAL A 114 -15.71 19.58 36.13
CA VAL A 114 -14.55 20.21 35.46
C VAL A 114 -14.95 21.27 34.44
N TYR A 115 -16.03 21.03 33.69
CA TYR A 115 -16.52 21.97 32.67
C TYR A 115 -16.79 23.39 33.25
N SER A 116 -17.25 23.46 34.51
CA SER A 116 -17.50 24.73 35.22
C SER A 116 -16.26 25.62 35.34
N GLN A 117 -15.06 25.04 35.31
CA GLN A 117 -13.80 25.78 35.39
C GLN A 117 -13.42 26.41 34.05
N HIS A 118 -13.84 25.82 32.93
CA HIS A 118 -13.42 26.21 31.58
C HIS A 118 -14.44 27.11 30.85
N VAL A 119 -15.66 27.23 31.37
CA VAL A 119 -16.72 28.08 30.81
C VAL A 119 -16.57 29.56 31.18
N LYS A 120 -15.74 29.92 32.17
CA LYS A 120 -15.58 31.29 32.69
C LYS A 120 -15.33 32.36 31.61
N ASP A 121 -14.54 32.04 30.59
CA ASP A 121 -14.18 32.95 29.49
C ASP A 121 -14.98 32.69 28.20
N ALA A 122 -15.93 31.76 28.23
CA ALA A 122 -16.72 31.40 27.06
C ALA A 122 -17.72 32.50 26.69
N ARG A 123 -18.16 32.47 25.43
CA ARG A 123 -19.16 33.38 24.87
C ARG A 123 -20.35 32.61 24.34
N PHE A 124 -21.53 33.15 24.57
CA PHE A 124 -22.75 32.71 23.91
C PHE A 124 -22.85 33.40 22.55
N THR A 125 -22.86 32.64 21.48
CA THR A 125 -22.78 33.17 20.10
C THR A 125 -23.96 32.77 19.21
N ILE A 126 -24.93 31.99 19.71
CA ILE A 126 -26.15 31.69 18.98
C ILE A 126 -26.89 33.00 18.69
N PRO A 127 -27.12 33.39 17.42
CA PRO A 127 -27.55 34.75 17.07
C PRO A 127 -29.06 34.97 17.14
N THR A 128 -29.88 33.91 17.16
CA THR A 128 -31.34 34.05 17.05
C THR A 128 -32.12 33.13 17.99
N PRO A 129 -33.30 33.57 18.46
CA PRO A 129 -34.24 32.74 19.22
C PRO A 129 -34.66 31.46 18.51
N GLY A 130 -34.85 31.53 17.18
CA GLY A 130 -35.25 30.38 16.38
C GLY A 130 -34.19 29.28 16.33
N LEU A 131 -32.91 29.65 16.19
CA LEU A 131 -31.82 28.68 16.21
C LEU A 131 -31.68 28.02 17.59
N LEU A 132 -31.75 28.80 18.67
CA LEU A 132 -31.67 28.26 20.02
C LEU A 132 -32.78 27.23 20.28
N ALA A 133 -34.03 27.61 20.03
CA ALA A 133 -35.18 26.72 20.24
C ALA A 133 -35.09 25.45 19.39
N LYS A 134 -34.67 25.57 18.12
CA LYS A 134 -34.45 24.41 17.24
C LYS A 134 -33.34 23.50 17.76
N THR A 135 -32.23 24.07 18.23
CA THR A 135 -31.10 23.32 18.79
C THR A 135 -31.53 22.54 20.03
N VAL A 136 -32.22 23.20 20.96
CA VAL A 136 -32.76 22.59 22.18
C VAL A 136 -33.69 21.42 21.84
N SER A 137 -34.63 21.61 20.90
CA SER A 137 -35.52 20.55 20.43
C SER A 137 -34.77 19.34 19.85
N LEU A 138 -33.70 19.56 19.08
CA LEU A 138 -32.88 18.48 18.51
C LEU A 138 -32.08 17.72 19.59
N LEU A 139 -31.64 18.42 20.63
CA LEU A 139 -30.96 17.80 21.77
C LEU A 139 -31.93 16.95 22.58
N GLU A 140 -33.16 17.42 22.82
CA GLU A 140 -34.22 16.64 23.48
C GLU A 140 -34.57 15.34 22.73
N GLU A 141 -34.56 15.35 21.39
CA GLU A 141 -34.71 14.13 20.58
C GLU A 141 -33.61 13.10 20.92
N SER A 142 -32.36 13.55 21.10
CA SER A 142 -31.23 12.67 21.46
C SER A 142 -31.30 12.18 22.91
N PHE A 143 -31.66 13.05 23.85
CA PHE A 143 -31.78 12.69 25.25
C PHE A 143 -32.87 11.66 25.50
N SER A 144 -34.01 11.80 24.82
CA SER A 144 -35.13 10.85 24.89
C SER A 144 -34.74 9.45 24.39
N ALA A 145 -33.75 9.37 23.49
CA ALA A 145 -33.20 8.11 22.98
C ALA A 145 -32.10 7.51 23.87
N GLY A 146 -31.56 8.27 24.83
CA GLY A 146 -30.43 7.84 25.67
C GLY A 146 -29.04 8.02 25.03
N ASP A 147 -28.94 8.66 23.87
CA ASP A 147 -27.76 8.64 22.99
C ASP A 147 -26.90 9.93 23.06
N ALA A 148 -26.93 10.66 24.19
CA ALA A 148 -26.27 11.96 24.30
C ALA A 148 -24.76 11.92 24.07
N ALA A 149 -24.08 10.92 24.65
CA ALA A 149 -22.65 10.72 24.48
C ALA A 149 -22.29 10.37 23.03
N ASP A 150 -23.09 9.50 22.39
CA ASP A 150 -22.90 9.09 21.00
C ASP A 150 -23.15 10.24 20.03
N LEU A 151 -24.18 11.07 20.27
CA LEU A 151 -24.40 12.30 19.52
C LEU A 151 -23.17 13.22 19.64
N TYR A 152 -22.64 13.40 20.84
CA TYR A 152 -21.50 14.28 21.06
C TYR A 152 -20.23 13.78 20.37
N GLU A 153 -19.96 12.47 20.38
CA GLU A 153 -18.87 11.87 19.59
C GLU A 153 -19.03 12.15 18.09
N HIS A 154 -20.26 12.11 17.56
CA HIS A 154 -20.53 12.47 16.16
C HIS A 154 -20.34 13.97 15.88
N LEU A 155 -20.73 14.84 16.82
CA LEU A 155 -20.51 16.28 16.72
C LEU A 155 -19.01 16.60 16.66
N LEU A 156 -18.21 16.01 17.56
CA LEU A 156 -16.75 16.11 17.55
C LEU A 156 -16.18 15.57 16.23
N ALA A 157 -16.62 14.38 15.78
CA ALA A 157 -16.21 13.79 14.50
C ALA A 157 -16.50 14.68 13.28
N LYS A 158 -17.65 15.37 13.27
CA LYS A 158 -18.00 16.29 12.18
C LYS A 158 -17.21 17.59 12.27
N ALA A 159 -17.05 18.17 13.46
CA ALA A 159 -16.22 19.35 13.66
C ALA A 159 -14.78 19.15 13.18
N LEU A 160 -14.27 17.94 13.40
CA LEU A 160 -13.00 17.45 12.91
C LEU A 160 -12.93 17.44 11.37
N THR A 161 -13.86 16.78 10.67
CA THR A 161 -13.78 16.63 9.19
C THR A 161 -13.80 17.93 8.38
N ALA A 162 -14.21 19.05 8.98
CA ALA A 162 -14.35 20.32 8.30
C ALA A 162 -13.05 21.16 8.20
N GLY A 163 -11.92 20.66 8.72
CA GLY A 163 -10.57 21.10 8.34
C GLY A 163 -10.16 22.53 8.71
N ALA A 164 -10.89 23.20 9.61
CA ALA A 164 -10.76 24.66 9.76
C ALA A 164 -9.57 25.16 10.60
N MET A 165 -8.90 24.33 11.41
CA MET A 165 -8.01 24.84 12.47
C MET A 165 -6.54 24.37 12.46
N GLY A 166 -6.12 23.52 11.52
CA GLY A 166 -4.71 23.06 11.48
C GLY A 166 -4.24 22.30 12.75
N GLN A 167 -5.15 21.97 13.66
CA GLN A 167 -4.92 21.14 14.84
C GLN A 167 -5.07 19.67 14.45
N PHE A 168 -4.06 18.86 14.75
CA PHE A 168 -4.06 17.42 14.52
C PHE A 168 -4.87 16.74 15.62
N LEU A 169 -5.85 15.91 15.26
CA LEU A 169 -6.51 15.04 16.24
C LEU A 169 -6.24 13.57 15.93
N THR A 170 -5.98 12.81 16.98
CA THR A 170 -5.81 11.36 16.94
C THR A 170 -7.08 10.66 16.45
N PRO A 171 -7.01 9.89 15.35
CA PRO A 171 -8.11 9.03 14.91
C PRO A 171 -8.48 8.00 15.99
N ARG A 172 -9.79 7.75 16.18
CA ARG A 172 -10.32 6.87 17.25
C ARG A 172 -9.67 5.47 17.26
N HIS A 173 -9.44 4.89 16.09
CA HIS A 173 -8.82 3.57 15.97
C HIS A 173 -7.34 3.56 16.36
N LEU A 174 -6.61 4.67 16.17
CA LEU A 174 -5.23 4.81 16.63
C LEU A 174 -5.17 5.05 18.14
N ALA A 175 -6.08 5.87 18.68
CA ALA A 175 -6.22 6.05 20.12
C ALA A 175 -6.51 4.70 20.83
N ALA A 176 -7.45 3.92 20.28
CA ALA A 176 -7.74 2.58 20.77
C ALA A 176 -6.51 1.65 20.71
N LEU A 177 -5.72 1.71 19.62
CA LEU A 177 -4.49 0.94 19.49
C LEU A 177 -3.45 1.33 20.56
N MET A 178 -3.18 2.62 20.73
CA MET A 178 -2.23 3.14 21.73
C MET A 178 -2.59 2.67 23.13
N VAL A 179 -3.86 2.83 23.51
CA VAL A 179 -4.39 2.39 24.81
C VAL A 179 -4.27 0.88 24.96
N ALA A 180 -4.66 0.10 23.94
CA ALA A 180 -4.62 -1.36 23.99
C ALA A 180 -3.19 -1.93 24.06
N MET A 181 -2.18 -1.17 23.63
CA MET A 181 -0.78 -1.54 23.75
C MET A 181 -0.14 -1.05 25.06
N ALA A 182 -0.57 0.10 25.58
CA ALA A 182 -0.14 0.65 26.87
C ALA A 182 -0.76 -0.07 28.08
N GLU A 183 -1.93 -0.69 27.86
CA GLU A 183 -2.70 -1.50 28.81
C GLU A 183 -2.88 -0.80 30.18
N PRO A 184 -3.52 0.39 30.26
CA PRO A 184 -3.77 1.06 31.53
C PRO A 184 -4.74 0.24 32.41
N GLY A 185 -4.45 0.17 33.71
CA GLY A 185 -5.30 -0.44 34.72
C GLY A 185 -6.10 0.58 35.54
N PRO A 186 -7.00 0.11 36.43
CA PRO A 186 -7.84 0.99 37.27
C PRO A 186 -7.06 1.79 38.33
N ASP A 187 -5.84 1.34 38.66
CA ASP A 187 -4.95 2.00 39.63
C ASP A 187 -3.89 2.90 38.96
N ASP A 188 -3.88 2.96 37.64
CA ASP A 188 -2.93 3.78 36.89
C ASP A 188 -3.35 5.26 36.90
N GLU A 189 -2.38 6.14 37.12
CA GLU A 189 -2.50 7.59 36.93
C GLU A 189 -2.21 7.88 35.45
N VAL A 190 -3.27 8.09 34.67
CA VAL A 190 -3.20 8.25 33.21
C VAL A 190 -3.19 9.73 32.86
N CYS A 191 -2.17 10.18 32.13
CA CYS A 191 -2.06 11.56 31.67
C CYS A 191 -2.00 11.67 30.15
N ASP A 192 -2.75 12.61 29.60
CA ASP A 192 -2.57 13.13 28.24
C ASP A 192 -2.13 14.61 28.32
N PRO A 193 -0.83 14.92 28.12
CA PRO A 193 -0.33 16.27 28.22
C PRO A 193 -0.73 17.16 27.02
N THR A 194 -1.38 16.62 25.99
CA THR A 194 -1.82 17.40 24.83
C THR A 194 -3.22 16.94 24.45
N CYS A 195 -4.14 17.05 25.42
CA CYS A 195 -5.35 16.23 25.42
C CYS A 195 -6.35 16.59 24.32
N GLY A 196 -6.28 17.79 23.74
CA GLY A 196 -7.21 18.23 22.72
C GLY A 196 -8.65 18.02 23.18
N MET A 197 -9.45 17.34 22.35
CA MET A 197 -10.84 16.98 22.65
C MET A 197 -11.01 15.69 23.49
N GLY A 198 -9.98 15.26 24.22
CA GLY A 198 -10.04 14.16 25.19
C GLY A 198 -10.12 12.76 24.59
N GLY A 199 -9.65 12.57 23.35
CA GLY A 199 -9.76 11.29 22.64
C GLY A 199 -9.02 10.12 23.28
N LEU A 200 -7.77 10.35 23.71
CA LEU A 200 -6.96 9.31 24.36
C LEU A 200 -7.46 9.02 25.78
N LEU A 201 -7.84 10.05 26.54
CA LEU A 201 -8.42 9.88 27.88
C LEU A 201 -9.74 9.10 27.84
N SER A 202 -10.63 9.44 26.89
CA SER A 202 -11.88 8.72 26.67
C SER A 202 -11.61 7.24 26.30
N ALA A 203 -10.65 6.99 25.40
CA ALA A 203 -10.28 5.63 25.02
C ALA A 203 -9.66 4.83 26.19
N ALA A 204 -8.84 5.47 27.03
CA ALA A 204 -8.25 4.87 28.22
C ALA A 204 -9.33 4.47 29.24
N ALA A 205 -10.27 5.37 29.54
CA ALA A 205 -11.38 5.10 30.44
C ALA A 205 -12.23 3.90 29.97
N GLN A 206 -12.57 3.87 28.67
CA GLN A 206 -13.31 2.76 28.06
C GLN A 206 -12.54 1.44 28.10
N PHE A 207 -11.20 1.48 27.99
CA PHE A 207 -10.38 0.28 28.07
C PHE A 207 -10.37 -0.30 29.49
N VAL A 208 -10.25 0.55 30.51
CA VAL A 208 -10.28 0.14 31.92
C VAL A 208 -11.62 -0.53 32.24
N ASP A 209 -12.75 0.08 31.86
CA ASP A 209 -14.10 -0.49 32.09
C ASP A 209 -14.26 -1.91 31.53
N ARG A 210 -13.65 -2.18 30.37
CA ARG A 210 -13.76 -3.47 29.67
C ARG A 210 -12.79 -4.51 30.21
N SER A 211 -11.66 -4.07 30.77
CA SER A 211 -10.56 -4.96 31.12
C SER A 211 -10.65 -5.48 32.55
N ASP A 212 -11.30 -4.74 33.46
CA ASP A 212 -11.50 -5.15 34.85
C ASP A 212 -12.99 -5.46 35.14
N PRO A 213 -13.38 -6.75 35.32
CA PRO A 213 -14.75 -7.12 35.66
C PRO A 213 -15.20 -6.60 37.05
N ASN A 214 -14.25 -6.25 37.93
CA ASN A 214 -14.53 -5.63 39.22
C ASN A 214 -14.67 -4.10 39.14
N THR A 215 -14.57 -3.48 37.95
CA THR A 215 -14.89 -2.05 37.78
C THR A 215 -16.30 -1.74 38.26
N SER A 216 -17.23 -2.69 38.13
CA SER A 216 -18.59 -2.60 38.67
C SER A 216 -18.66 -2.44 40.20
N GLN A 217 -17.60 -2.77 40.94
CA GLN A 217 -17.49 -2.63 42.39
C GLN A 217 -16.75 -1.35 42.83
N ARG A 218 -16.00 -0.71 41.92
CA ARG A 218 -15.33 0.59 42.18
C ARG A 218 -16.24 1.73 41.74
N SER A 219 -16.18 2.87 42.43
CA SER A 219 -16.98 4.02 41.99
C SER A 219 -16.42 4.59 40.69
N ALA A 220 -17.28 4.97 39.75
CA ALA A 220 -16.87 5.64 38.51
C ALA A 220 -16.04 6.90 38.78
N LEU A 221 -16.30 7.57 39.91
CA LEU A 221 -15.55 8.72 40.40
C LEU A 221 -14.08 8.38 40.72
N GLU A 222 -13.83 7.21 41.32
CA GLU A 222 -12.48 6.76 41.68
C GLU A 222 -11.61 6.57 40.44
N VAL A 223 -12.14 5.91 39.40
CA VAL A 223 -11.43 5.71 38.13
C VAL A 223 -11.25 7.05 37.40
N SER A 224 -12.27 7.91 37.42
CA SER A 224 -12.23 9.21 36.73
C SER A 224 -11.21 10.17 37.34
N SER A 225 -11.04 10.16 38.66
CA SER A 225 -10.05 11.01 39.37
C SER A 225 -8.59 10.74 39.02
N ARG A 226 -8.31 9.61 38.34
CA ARG A 226 -6.98 9.21 37.88
C ARG A 226 -6.70 9.58 36.42
N LEU A 227 -7.65 10.24 35.75
CA LEU A 227 -7.48 10.76 34.39
C LEU A 227 -7.06 12.21 34.44
N HIS A 228 -5.92 12.55 33.81
CA HIS A 228 -5.34 13.89 33.82
C HIS A 228 -5.11 14.37 32.39
N GLY A 229 -5.49 15.60 32.08
CA GLY A 229 -5.35 16.18 30.74
C GLY A 229 -4.85 17.60 30.77
N PHE A 230 -3.90 17.93 29.90
CA PHE A 230 -3.38 19.29 29.74
C PHE A 230 -3.58 19.78 28.31
N ASP A 231 -4.01 21.03 28.17
CA ASP A 231 -4.04 21.71 26.89
C ASP A 231 -3.89 23.22 27.09
N PHE A 232 -3.28 23.90 26.13
CA PHE A 232 -3.16 25.37 26.15
C PHE A 232 -4.39 26.06 25.54
N ASP A 233 -5.22 25.33 24.78
CA ASP A 233 -6.46 25.84 24.21
C ASP A 233 -7.64 25.54 25.14
N ARG A 234 -8.22 26.59 25.71
CA ARG A 234 -9.40 26.48 26.60
C ARG A 234 -10.62 25.87 25.90
N THR A 235 -10.73 26.06 24.58
CA THR A 235 -11.80 25.48 23.77
C THR A 235 -11.68 23.97 23.77
N MET A 236 -10.48 23.44 23.59
CA MET A 236 -10.20 21.99 23.66
C MET A 236 -10.57 21.42 25.03
N LEU A 237 -10.21 22.12 26.11
CA LEU A 237 -10.59 21.70 27.47
C LEU A 237 -12.10 21.72 27.72
N ARG A 238 -12.84 22.69 27.17
CA ARG A 238 -14.33 22.68 27.22
C ARG A 238 -14.89 21.46 26.50
N LEU A 239 -14.43 21.18 25.28
CA LEU A 239 -14.91 20.03 24.50
C LEU A 239 -14.54 18.70 25.17
N SER A 240 -13.32 18.58 25.67
CA SER A 240 -12.82 17.40 26.39
C SER A 240 -13.57 17.16 27.71
N SER A 241 -13.76 18.22 28.51
CA SER A 241 -14.53 18.11 29.77
C SER A 241 -15.98 17.71 29.53
N MET A 242 -16.64 18.27 28.52
CA MET A 242 -18.02 17.89 28.17
C MET A 242 -18.09 16.43 27.70
N ARG A 243 -17.13 16.01 26.85
CA ARG A 243 -17.03 14.62 26.38
C ARG A 243 -16.92 13.64 27.52
N LEU A 244 -16.00 13.88 28.46
CA LEU A 244 -15.79 13.02 29.62
C LEU A 244 -17.01 13.05 30.55
N MET A 245 -17.63 14.21 30.75
CA MET A 245 -18.86 14.34 31.56
C MET A 245 -20.02 13.51 30.99
N LEU A 246 -20.27 13.56 29.68
CA LEU A 246 -21.31 12.74 29.04
C LEU A 246 -21.04 11.23 29.11
N GLN A 247 -19.79 10.84 29.32
CA GLN A 247 -19.38 9.45 29.52
C GLN A 247 -19.40 9.04 31.01
N GLY A 248 -19.94 9.88 31.91
CA GLY A 248 -19.98 9.62 33.35
C GLY A 248 -18.60 9.63 34.00
N ARG A 249 -17.67 10.41 33.43
CA ARG A 249 -16.30 10.60 33.94
C ARG A 249 -16.14 11.92 34.66
N GLU A 250 -17.14 12.28 35.46
CA GLU A 250 -17.02 13.42 36.35
C GLU A 250 -15.86 13.16 37.34
N GLY A 251 -14.97 14.14 37.53
CA GLY A 251 -13.80 14.02 38.40
C GLY A 251 -12.43 13.90 37.71
N ALA A 252 -12.37 13.78 36.37
CA ALA A 252 -11.11 13.92 35.64
C ALA A 252 -10.45 15.29 35.88
N ASP A 253 -9.12 15.37 35.84
CA ASP A 253 -8.38 16.60 36.10
C ASP A 253 -7.88 17.21 34.79
N LEU A 254 -8.62 18.18 34.25
CA LEU A 254 -8.26 18.90 33.03
C LEU A 254 -7.77 20.31 33.35
N ARG A 255 -6.53 20.64 32.98
CA ARG A 255 -5.89 21.91 33.34
C ARG A 255 -5.42 22.69 32.11
N HIS A 256 -5.68 24.00 32.12
CA HIS A 256 -5.17 24.93 31.13
C HIS A 256 -3.68 25.19 31.34
N ARG A 257 -2.85 24.59 30.48
CA ARG A 257 -1.39 24.56 30.64
C ARG A 257 -0.68 24.42 29.29
N ASP A 258 0.32 25.28 29.09
CA ASP A 258 1.37 25.06 28.08
C ASP A 258 2.53 24.30 28.74
N ASN A 259 2.78 23.06 28.30
CA ASN A 259 3.80 22.18 28.89
C ASN A 259 5.23 22.53 28.52
N LEU A 260 5.43 23.38 27.51
CA LEU A 260 6.77 23.74 27.04
C LEU A 260 7.26 25.04 27.66
N VAL A 261 6.33 25.91 28.09
CA VAL A 261 6.63 27.23 28.65
C VAL A 261 6.45 27.28 30.18
N ASN A 262 5.43 26.62 30.72
CA ASN A 262 5.13 26.70 32.15
C ASN A 262 5.89 25.63 32.94
N ARG A 263 6.44 26.04 34.09
CA ARG A 263 7.01 25.11 35.08
C ARG A 263 5.95 24.07 35.50
N PRO A 264 6.28 22.76 35.53
CA PRO A 264 5.47 21.77 36.20
C PRO A 264 5.41 22.08 37.71
N GLY A 265 4.31 22.67 38.17
CA GLY A 265 4.02 22.72 39.59
C GLY A 265 3.39 21.40 40.02
N GLY A 266 4.16 20.49 40.62
CA GLY A 266 3.64 19.32 41.35
C GLY A 266 3.26 18.07 40.54
N ASP A 267 3.49 18.04 39.22
CA ASP A 267 3.20 16.88 38.35
C ASP A 267 4.44 16.12 37.86
N ASP A 268 5.65 16.56 38.26
CA ASP A 268 6.89 15.84 37.92
C ASP A 268 6.88 14.44 38.54
N GLU A 269 7.20 13.43 37.74
CA GLU A 269 7.21 12.02 38.11
C GLU A 269 5.90 11.47 38.71
N ARG A 270 4.76 12.01 38.29
CA ARG A 270 3.45 11.67 38.85
C ARG A 270 2.78 10.48 38.16
N TYR A 271 2.86 10.40 36.83
CA TYR A 271 1.95 9.56 36.04
C TYR A 271 2.54 8.19 35.73
N SER A 272 1.72 7.13 35.87
CA SER A 272 2.13 5.76 35.54
C SER A 272 1.95 5.42 34.08
N VAL A 273 1.01 6.09 33.40
CA VAL A 273 0.78 5.95 31.96
C VAL A 273 0.65 7.33 31.34
N VAL A 274 1.42 7.59 30.29
CA VAL A 274 1.25 8.79 29.45
C VAL A 274 0.84 8.38 28.03
N LEU A 275 -0.27 8.94 27.55
CA LEU A 275 -0.77 8.76 26.18
C LEU A 275 -0.77 10.13 25.52
N ALA A 276 -0.06 10.32 24.42
CA ALA A 276 0.07 11.64 23.83
C ALA A 276 0.07 11.63 22.30
N ASP A 277 -0.56 12.65 21.71
CA ASP A 277 -0.45 13.03 20.31
C ASP A 277 -0.07 14.52 20.23
N PRO A 278 1.20 14.88 20.49
CA PRO A 278 1.61 16.27 20.52
C PRO A 278 1.49 16.94 19.15
N PRO A 279 1.29 18.27 19.09
CA PRO A 279 1.20 18.99 17.83
C PRO A 279 2.51 18.85 17.03
N PHE A 280 2.39 18.59 15.72
CA PHE A 280 3.55 18.39 14.84
C PHE A 280 4.12 19.72 14.35
N GLY A 281 5.44 19.86 14.52
CA GLY A 281 6.23 20.92 13.92
C GLY A 281 6.09 22.27 14.62
N GLY A 282 7.13 23.07 14.47
CA GLY A 282 7.23 24.38 15.10
C GLY A 282 8.59 24.59 15.74
N ASN A 283 8.95 25.86 15.91
CA ASN A 283 10.06 26.27 16.76
C ASN A 283 9.53 27.22 17.81
N ILE A 284 9.95 27.01 19.05
CA ILE A 284 9.62 27.89 20.16
C ILE A 284 10.81 28.81 20.42
N ASP A 285 10.53 30.03 20.87
CA ASP A 285 11.60 30.92 21.35
C ASP A 285 12.32 30.21 22.49
N TYR A 286 13.63 30.01 22.34
CA TYR A 286 14.47 29.33 23.31
C TYR A 286 14.37 29.93 24.72
N LYS A 287 14.12 31.24 24.81
CA LYS A 287 13.95 31.93 26.10
C LYS A 287 12.60 31.65 26.78
N ALA A 288 11.61 31.22 26.02
CA ALA A 288 10.30 30.85 26.53
C ALA A 288 10.22 29.37 26.95
N VAL A 289 11.17 28.53 26.50
CA VAL A 289 11.21 27.11 26.90
C VAL A 289 11.56 26.98 28.37
N ALA A 290 10.84 26.12 29.08
CA ALA A 290 11.12 25.79 30.47
C ALA A 290 12.58 25.31 30.63
N PRO A 291 13.39 25.93 31.51
CA PRO A 291 14.82 25.63 31.66
C PRO A 291 15.11 24.14 31.86
N GLU A 292 14.23 23.46 32.58
CA GLU A 292 14.43 22.07 32.95
C GLU A 292 14.11 21.08 31.81
N LEU A 293 13.50 21.54 30.72
CA LEU A 293 13.44 20.79 29.45
C LEU A 293 14.74 20.94 28.66
N LEU A 294 15.35 22.12 28.71
CA LEU A 294 16.64 22.40 28.05
C LEU A 294 17.82 21.68 28.72
N GLU A 295 17.66 21.29 30.00
CA GLU A 295 18.59 20.39 30.70
C GLU A 295 18.61 18.98 30.09
N LEU A 296 17.48 18.50 29.56
CA LEU A 296 17.39 17.20 28.89
C LEU A 296 17.84 17.27 27.43
N VAL A 297 17.31 18.25 26.68
CA VAL A 297 17.62 18.40 25.25
C VAL A 297 17.68 19.88 24.87
N GLN A 298 18.87 20.36 24.50
CA GLN A 298 19.07 21.75 24.07
C GLN A 298 18.55 21.95 22.64
N THR A 299 17.28 22.36 22.51
CA THR A 299 16.64 22.54 21.20
C THR A 299 15.51 23.57 21.24
N ARG A 300 15.17 24.10 20.06
CA ARG A 300 13.96 24.92 19.83
C ARG A 300 12.83 24.13 19.18
N ASN A 301 13.12 22.92 18.71
CA ASN A 301 12.17 22.08 18.03
C ASN A 301 11.12 21.58 19.03
N SER A 302 9.85 21.94 18.80
CA SER A 302 8.75 21.59 19.70
C SER A 302 8.51 20.09 19.81
N ASP A 303 8.73 19.31 18.74
CA ASP A 303 8.51 17.86 18.75
C ASP A 303 9.41 17.18 19.79
N LEU A 304 10.68 17.56 19.84
CA LEU A 304 11.66 17.03 20.80
C LEU A 304 11.34 17.49 22.24
N LEU A 305 10.89 18.74 22.41
CA LEU A 305 10.56 19.30 23.72
C LEU A 305 9.32 18.65 24.34
N HIS A 306 8.32 18.26 23.54
CA HIS A 306 7.16 17.51 24.04
C HIS A 306 7.55 16.13 24.58
N LEU A 307 8.46 15.41 23.92
CA LEU A 307 8.97 14.15 24.48
C LEU A 307 9.75 14.36 25.77
N ALA A 308 10.59 15.42 25.84
CA ALA A 308 11.29 15.77 27.07
C ALA A 308 10.29 16.06 28.21
N ALA A 309 9.18 16.76 27.92
CA ALA A 309 8.13 17.02 28.91
C ALA A 309 7.44 15.71 29.35
N ILE A 310 7.12 14.81 28.42
CA ILE A 310 6.53 13.49 28.73
C ILE A 310 7.45 12.68 29.64
N LEU A 311 8.76 12.67 29.39
CA LEU A 311 9.74 11.98 30.23
C LEU A 311 9.78 12.52 31.66
N ARG A 312 9.56 13.83 31.86
CA ARG A 312 9.46 14.41 33.21
C ARG A 312 8.17 14.03 33.92
N LEU A 313 7.05 14.03 33.20
CA LEU A 313 5.72 13.72 33.74
C LEU A 313 5.58 12.26 34.18
N LEU A 314 6.26 11.34 33.48
CA LEU A 314 6.28 9.93 33.83
C LEU A 314 6.98 9.68 35.17
N LYS A 315 6.35 8.88 36.03
CA LYS A 315 7.01 8.29 37.19
C LYS A 315 8.00 7.21 36.74
N ARG A 316 8.96 6.87 37.60
CA ARG A 316 9.91 5.76 37.32
C ARG A 316 9.14 4.44 37.11
N GLY A 317 9.46 3.72 36.04
CA GLY A 317 8.71 2.54 35.60
C GLY A 317 7.37 2.84 34.90
N GLY A 318 7.02 4.12 34.72
CA GLY A 318 5.84 4.55 33.97
C GLY A 318 5.97 4.26 32.48
N ARG A 319 4.85 3.97 31.83
CA ARG A 319 4.76 3.57 30.41
C ARG A 319 4.25 4.72 29.57
N ALA A 320 4.77 4.88 28.36
CA ALA A 320 4.32 5.91 27.43
C ALA A 320 3.93 5.31 26.08
N ALA A 321 2.88 5.87 25.47
CA ALA A 321 2.57 5.71 24.05
C ALA A 321 2.44 7.09 23.43
N VAL A 322 3.35 7.44 22.52
CA VAL A 322 3.47 8.81 22.00
C VAL A 322 3.51 8.79 20.47
N ILE A 323 2.61 9.54 19.84
CA ILE A 323 2.69 9.79 18.39
C ILE A 323 3.77 10.84 18.13
N VAL A 324 4.62 10.57 17.14
CA VAL A 324 5.72 11.45 16.74
C VAL A 324 5.79 11.61 15.22
N PRO A 325 6.24 12.76 14.70
CA PRO A 325 6.51 12.89 13.27
C PRO A 325 7.70 12.01 12.88
N ALA A 326 7.67 11.45 11.66
CA ALA A 326 8.72 10.53 11.19
C ALA A 326 10.13 11.15 11.24
N GLY A 327 10.25 12.47 11.07
CA GLY A 327 11.51 13.21 11.16
C GLY A 327 12.24 13.03 12.50
N LEU A 328 11.51 12.77 13.59
CA LEU A 328 12.12 12.49 14.89
C LEU A 328 12.96 11.21 14.87
N LEU A 329 12.57 10.21 14.07
CA LEU A 329 13.20 8.88 14.02
C LEU A 329 14.58 8.89 13.34
N PHE A 330 14.83 9.83 12.44
CA PHE A 330 16.06 9.89 11.62
C PHE A 330 16.76 11.25 11.60
N GLY A 331 16.22 12.26 12.29
CA GLY A 331 16.82 13.59 12.35
C GLY A 331 18.27 13.54 12.82
N THR A 332 19.14 14.35 12.19
CA THR A 332 20.60 14.27 12.32
C THR A 332 21.21 15.30 13.27
N SER A 333 20.42 16.24 13.82
CA SER A 333 20.96 17.19 14.80
C SER A 333 21.33 16.47 16.11
N ALA A 334 22.28 17.03 16.87
CA ALA A 334 22.71 16.45 18.14
C ALA A 334 21.52 16.21 19.10
N ALA A 335 20.57 17.14 19.16
CA ALA A 335 19.35 17.02 19.96
C ALA A 335 18.46 15.82 19.55
N HIS A 336 18.35 15.52 18.26
CA HIS A 336 17.58 14.36 17.79
C HIS A 336 18.27 13.05 18.17
N VAL A 337 19.58 12.96 17.93
CA VAL A 337 20.37 11.78 18.26
C VAL A 337 20.35 11.54 19.77
N GLU A 338 20.54 12.58 20.57
CA GLU A 338 20.56 12.49 22.03
C GLU A 338 19.21 12.05 22.61
N LEU A 339 18.08 12.60 22.10
CA LEU A 339 16.76 12.16 22.55
C LEU A 339 16.52 10.67 22.23
N ARG A 340 16.86 10.21 21.02
CA ARG A 340 16.73 8.79 20.65
C ARG A 340 17.66 7.90 21.47
N ARG A 341 18.87 8.37 21.76
CA ARG A 341 19.82 7.71 22.67
C ARG A 341 19.19 7.51 24.04
N MET A 342 18.66 8.58 24.66
CA MET A 342 17.99 8.47 25.97
C MET A 342 16.82 7.48 25.94
N LEU A 343 15.96 7.53 24.92
CA LEU A 343 14.85 6.58 24.79
C LEU A 343 15.31 5.12 24.74
N VAL A 344 16.35 4.83 23.97
CA VAL A 344 16.88 3.47 23.78
C VAL A 344 17.70 2.99 24.98
N ASP A 345 18.53 3.85 25.54
CA ASP A 345 19.56 3.48 26.52
C ASP A 345 19.08 3.58 27.97
N GLU A 346 18.16 4.51 28.25
CA GLU A 346 17.77 4.89 29.62
C GLU A 346 16.29 4.62 29.89
N HIS A 347 15.43 4.72 28.88
CA HIS A 347 13.97 4.66 29.05
C HIS A 347 13.31 3.50 28.31
N GLY A 348 14.01 2.38 28.13
CA GLY A 348 13.41 1.11 27.70
C GLY A 348 12.46 1.24 26.50
N LEU A 349 12.90 1.82 25.39
CA LEU A 349 12.12 1.86 24.15
C LEU A 349 11.75 0.43 23.72
N GLU A 350 10.47 0.09 23.79
CA GLU A 350 9.97 -1.25 23.47
C GLU A 350 9.56 -1.38 22.01
N ALA A 351 8.99 -0.32 21.42
CA ALA A 351 8.56 -0.36 20.03
C ALA A 351 8.52 0.98 19.28
N VAL A 352 8.65 0.85 17.97
CA VAL A 352 8.39 1.88 16.97
C VAL A 352 7.39 1.35 15.95
N VAL A 353 6.16 1.89 15.97
CA VAL A 353 5.11 1.55 15.01
C VAL A 353 5.04 2.63 13.94
N LYS A 354 5.47 2.34 12.72
CA LYS A 354 5.36 3.26 11.58
C LYS A 354 3.91 3.32 11.09
N LEU A 355 3.34 4.52 11.01
CA LEU A 355 1.98 4.75 10.53
C LEU A 355 1.96 4.97 9.00
N PRO A 356 0.85 4.64 8.32
CA PRO A 356 0.74 4.85 6.89
C PRO A 356 0.61 6.34 6.55
N ASN A 357 1.17 6.74 5.41
CA ASN A 357 1.05 8.12 4.92
C ASN A 357 -0.42 8.47 4.69
N GLY A 358 -0.94 9.47 5.40
CA GLY A 358 -2.34 9.86 5.33
C GLY A 358 -3.25 9.24 6.40
N ALA A 359 -2.70 8.56 7.41
CA ALA A 359 -3.44 8.14 8.60
C ALA A 359 -4.17 9.33 9.28
N PHE A 360 -3.55 10.51 9.23
CA PHE A 360 -4.07 11.78 9.76
C PHE A 360 -4.73 12.67 8.70
N LYS A 361 -5.08 12.17 7.51
CA LYS A 361 -5.86 12.99 6.57
C LYS A 361 -7.30 13.20 7.07
N PRO A 362 -7.94 14.32 6.72
CA PRO A 362 -7.46 15.40 5.84
C PRO A 362 -6.50 16.40 6.51
N TYR A 363 -6.22 16.28 7.82
CA TYR A 363 -5.41 17.25 8.57
C TYR A 363 -3.95 17.30 8.11
N SER A 364 -3.34 16.13 7.95
CA SER A 364 -1.93 16.01 7.58
C SER A 364 -1.69 14.90 6.58
N GLY A 365 -0.83 15.18 5.60
CA GLY A 365 -0.17 14.16 4.79
C GLY A 365 1.12 13.64 5.41
N VAL A 366 1.57 14.23 6.54
CA VAL A 366 2.84 13.89 7.20
C VAL A 366 2.82 12.44 7.69
N SER A 367 3.92 11.74 7.47
CA SER A 367 4.17 10.40 8.01
C SER A 367 4.50 10.49 9.49
N GLY A 368 3.90 9.64 10.31
CA GLY A 368 4.15 9.58 11.75
C GLY A 368 4.50 8.17 12.22
N ALA A 369 4.88 8.06 13.48
CA ALA A 369 5.06 6.79 14.16
C ALA A 369 4.51 6.87 15.59
N ILE A 370 4.28 5.72 16.22
CA ILE A 370 3.98 5.62 17.65
C ILE A 370 5.19 5.00 18.35
N LEU A 371 5.70 5.68 19.37
CA LEU A 371 6.76 5.19 20.25
C LEU A 371 6.14 4.62 21.52
N PHE A 372 6.62 3.45 21.94
CA PHE A 372 6.26 2.82 23.21
C PHE A 372 7.50 2.62 24.04
N PHE A 373 7.56 3.19 25.25
CA PHE A 373 8.75 3.16 26.09
C PHE A 373 8.40 3.20 27.58
N ILE A 374 9.34 2.77 28.43
CA ILE A 374 9.16 2.69 29.89
C ILE A 374 10.27 3.49 30.59
N LYS A 375 9.89 4.56 31.29
CA LYS A 375 10.85 5.43 31.97
C LYS A 375 11.71 4.65 32.97
N ASP A 376 13.01 4.89 32.92
CA ASP A 376 14.03 4.29 33.80
C ASP A 376 14.01 2.76 33.86
N ALA A 377 13.43 2.07 32.87
CA ALA A 377 13.51 0.62 32.76
C ALA A 377 14.92 0.13 32.36
N GLY A 378 15.82 1.06 32.05
CA GLY A 378 17.16 0.77 31.56
C GLY A 378 17.11 0.21 30.14
N GLN A 379 17.99 -0.74 29.87
CA GLN A 379 18.24 -1.22 28.51
C GLN A 379 17.29 -2.37 28.17
N ALA A 380 16.34 -2.13 27.26
CA ALA A 380 15.62 -3.21 26.60
C ALA A 380 16.59 -3.99 25.68
N ASP A 381 16.48 -5.33 25.62
CA ASP A 381 17.32 -6.18 24.77
C ASP A 381 17.24 -5.78 23.29
N SER A 382 16.05 -5.39 22.85
CA SER A 382 15.72 -5.08 21.47
C SER A 382 14.50 -4.18 21.39
N VAL A 383 14.43 -3.37 20.34
CA VAL A 383 13.27 -2.57 19.98
C VAL A 383 12.46 -3.30 18.91
N TRP A 384 11.15 -3.44 19.10
CA TRP A 384 10.25 -4.05 18.13
C TRP A 384 9.75 -3.02 17.11
N PHE A 385 9.95 -3.29 15.83
CA PHE A 385 9.51 -2.44 14.74
C PHE A 385 8.30 -3.07 14.04
N TYR A 386 7.28 -2.27 13.74
CA TYR A 386 6.11 -2.71 12.97
C TYR A 386 5.72 -1.68 11.93
N GLU A 387 5.51 -2.11 10.68
CA GLU A 387 4.98 -1.27 9.61
C GLU A 387 3.45 -1.42 9.49
N LEU A 388 2.69 -0.41 9.92
CA LEU A 388 1.26 -0.33 9.70
C LEU A 388 0.99 0.15 8.27
N LYS A 389 0.68 -0.78 7.36
CA LYS A 389 0.44 -0.47 5.93
C LYS A 389 -0.99 0.02 5.68
N ALA A 390 -1.96 -0.57 6.39
CA ALA A 390 -3.36 -0.22 6.27
C ALA A 390 -4.03 -0.23 7.64
N ASP A 391 -4.78 0.81 7.96
CA ASP A 391 -5.41 0.99 9.27
C ASP A 391 -6.91 0.72 9.28
N GLY A 392 -7.50 0.26 8.16
CA GLY A 392 -8.92 0.03 7.99
C GLY A 392 -9.65 1.12 7.19
N TRP A 393 -9.02 2.27 6.95
CA TRP A 393 -9.63 3.40 6.24
C TRP A 393 -8.78 3.84 5.04
N SER A 394 -9.41 4.40 4.02
CA SER A 394 -8.71 4.91 2.83
C SER A 394 -7.75 6.04 3.23
N LEU A 395 -6.54 6.09 2.66
CA LEU A 395 -5.54 7.13 2.94
C LEU A 395 -5.77 8.42 2.13
N ALA A 396 -7.04 8.69 1.80
CA ALA A 396 -7.51 9.88 1.10
C ALA A 396 -8.21 10.83 2.09
N ASN A 397 -8.46 12.07 1.67
CA ASN A 397 -9.07 13.10 2.53
C ASN A 397 -10.42 12.69 3.13
N ARG A 398 -11.18 11.84 2.44
CA ARG A 398 -12.48 11.35 2.92
C ARG A 398 -12.38 10.27 3.99
N ARG A 399 -11.21 9.63 4.19
CA ARG A 399 -10.98 8.50 5.12
C ARG A 399 -12.17 7.52 5.16
N ALA A 400 -12.53 6.98 4.00
CA ALA A 400 -13.68 6.08 3.88
C ALA A 400 -13.31 4.69 4.44
N PRO A 401 -14.18 4.03 5.22
CA PRO A 401 -13.92 2.68 5.71
C PRO A 401 -13.73 1.70 4.55
N LEU A 402 -12.75 0.80 4.66
CA LEU A 402 -12.42 -0.18 3.63
C LEU A 402 -13.02 -1.57 3.88
N LEU A 403 -13.59 -1.76 5.07
CA LEU A 403 -14.19 -2.99 5.56
C LEU A 403 -15.54 -2.69 6.22
N ALA A 404 -16.34 -3.74 6.40
CA ALA A 404 -17.55 -3.68 7.22
C ALA A 404 -17.18 -3.34 8.67
N GLU A 405 -18.10 -2.70 9.39
CA GLU A 405 -17.86 -2.14 10.73
C GLU A 405 -17.33 -3.18 11.74
N ASN A 406 -17.86 -4.41 11.71
CA ASN A 406 -17.41 -5.51 12.56
C ASN A 406 -15.97 -5.99 12.29
N LYS A 407 -15.35 -5.56 11.18
CA LYS A 407 -13.98 -5.87 10.76
C LYS A 407 -13.03 -4.65 10.86
N LEU A 408 -13.54 -3.49 11.30
CA LEU A 408 -12.74 -2.27 11.48
C LEU A 408 -12.11 -2.20 12.87
N GLY A 409 -11.09 -1.33 13.01
CA GLY A 409 -10.41 -1.13 14.29
C GLY A 409 -9.67 -2.38 14.78
N LEU A 410 -9.67 -2.58 16.10
CA LEU A 410 -9.03 -3.71 16.78
C LEU A 410 -9.92 -4.97 16.86
N SER A 411 -11.05 -4.99 16.14
CA SER A 411 -12.12 -5.97 16.31
C SER A 411 -11.61 -7.42 16.26
N ARG A 412 -11.94 -8.21 17.30
CA ARG A 412 -11.49 -9.60 17.50
C ARG A 412 -12.47 -10.65 16.97
N ASP A 413 -13.73 -10.28 16.75
CA ASP A 413 -14.83 -11.22 16.46
C ASP A 413 -14.79 -11.81 15.05
N SER A 414 -13.86 -11.36 14.21
CA SER A 414 -13.64 -11.94 12.88
C SER A 414 -12.17 -12.20 12.66
N THR A 415 -11.83 -13.45 12.33
CA THR A 415 -10.52 -13.76 11.76
C THR A 415 -10.42 -13.01 10.43
N LEU A 416 -9.60 -11.95 10.39
CA LEU A 416 -9.32 -11.27 9.14
C LEU A 416 -8.61 -12.26 8.21
N ASP A 417 -9.18 -12.49 7.03
CA ASP A 417 -8.48 -13.22 5.98
C ASP A 417 -7.35 -12.36 5.38
N ALA A 418 -6.60 -12.90 4.42
CA ALA A 418 -5.47 -12.18 3.83
C ALA A 418 -5.90 -10.88 3.11
N GLY A 419 -7.09 -10.85 2.50
CA GLY A 419 -7.62 -9.68 1.79
C GLY A 419 -8.13 -8.60 2.75
N ASP A 420 -8.71 -9.01 3.88
CA ASP A 420 -9.08 -8.10 4.95
C ASP A 420 -7.85 -7.54 5.67
N HIS A 421 -6.86 -8.39 5.96
CA HIS A 421 -5.60 -7.96 6.57
C HIS A 421 -4.89 -6.92 5.71
N ALA A 422 -4.88 -7.06 4.37
CA ALA A 422 -4.33 -6.06 3.46
C ALA A 422 -4.98 -4.67 3.59
N ARG A 423 -6.19 -4.58 4.17
CA ARG A 423 -6.96 -3.35 4.37
C ARG A 423 -7.00 -2.90 5.83
N ASN A 424 -6.81 -3.79 6.80
CA ASN A 424 -6.74 -3.49 8.22
C ASN A 424 -5.68 -4.37 8.93
N ASN A 425 -4.55 -3.76 9.30
CA ASN A 425 -3.46 -4.42 10.01
C ASN A 425 -3.59 -4.34 11.54
N LEU A 426 -4.50 -3.52 12.09
CA LEU A 426 -4.53 -3.21 13.53
C LEU A 426 -4.69 -4.47 14.42
N PRO A 427 -5.56 -5.45 14.09
CA PRO A 427 -5.67 -6.67 14.90
C PRO A 427 -4.40 -7.52 14.90
N ASP A 428 -3.71 -7.61 13.75
CA ASP A 428 -2.45 -8.36 13.64
C ASP A 428 -1.32 -7.66 14.41
N LEU A 429 -1.25 -6.33 14.33
CA LEU A 429 -0.29 -5.53 15.07
C LEU A 429 -0.43 -5.79 16.58
N LEU A 430 -1.63 -5.66 17.14
CA LEU A 430 -1.86 -5.90 18.57
C LEU A 430 -1.55 -7.35 18.97
N ARG A 431 -1.86 -8.32 18.10
CA ARG A 431 -1.51 -9.73 18.32
C ARG A 431 0.00 -9.92 18.39
N ARG A 432 0.76 -9.36 17.43
CA ARG A 432 2.22 -9.51 17.36
C ARG A 432 2.95 -8.71 18.43
N TRP A 433 2.42 -7.56 18.85
CA TRP A 433 2.91 -6.80 20.00
C TRP A 433 3.04 -7.69 21.25
N ARG A 434 2.08 -8.59 21.48
CA ARG A 434 2.11 -9.55 22.59
C ARG A 434 3.13 -10.67 22.41
N LEU A 435 3.62 -10.90 21.20
CA LEU A 435 4.62 -11.90 20.84
C LEU A 435 6.03 -11.29 20.67
N ARG A 436 6.21 -10.00 20.97
CA ARG A 436 7.47 -9.26 20.77
C ARG A 436 8.68 -9.88 21.50
N HIS A 437 8.43 -10.48 22.66
CA HIS A 437 9.44 -11.13 23.50
C HIS A 437 9.68 -12.60 23.16
N SER A 438 8.95 -13.15 22.17
CA SER A 438 9.04 -14.56 21.74
C SER A 438 9.23 -14.66 20.22
N ASN A 439 8.19 -15.02 19.48
CA ASN A 439 8.25 -15.37 18.06
C ASN A 439 8.74 -14.22 17.18
N GLU A 440 8.50 -12.97 17.58
CA GLU A 440 8.92 -11.80 16.78
C GLU A 440 10.45 -11.62 16.75
N ARG A 441 11.19 -12.14 17.73
CA ARG A 441 12.66 -12.04 17.78
C ARG A 441 13.35 -12.80 16.65
N GLY A 442 12.70 -13.84 16.10
CA GLY A 442 13.23 -14.66 15.01
C GLY A 442 12.83 -14.21 13.60
N ARG A 443 12.10 -13.10 13.47
CA ARG A 443 11.60 -12.63 12.16
C ARG A 443 12.70 -12.01 11.32
N ALA A 444 12.56 -12.15 10.00
CA ALA A 444 13.51 -11.59 9.05
C ALA A 444 13.36 -10.07 8.97
N ARG A 445 14.44 -9.37 8.58
CA ARG A 445 14.42 -7.91 8.39
C ARG A 445 13.45 -7.48 7.29
N THR A 446 13.15 -8.37 6.33
CA THR A 446 12.19 -8.13 5.23
C THR A 446 10.73 -8.30 5.65
N ASP A 447 10.46 -8.88 6.82
CA ASP A 447 9.11 -9.04 7.34
C ASP A 447 8.46 -7.68 7.69
N GLN A 448 7.13 -7.67 7.79
CA GLN A 448 6.37 -6.49 8.22
C GLN A 448 6.73 -6.02 9.63
N SER A 449 7.20 -6.93 10.48
CA SER A 449 7.65 -6.66 11.83
C SER A 449 8.88 -7.47 12.19
N PHE A 450 9.77 -6.90 12.99
CA PHE A 450 11.00 -7.55 13.48
C PHE A 450 11.59 -6.79 14.68
N CYS A 451 12.46 -7.46 15.44
CA CYS A 451 13.18 -6.85 16.57
C CYS A 451 14.61 -6.47 16.18
N VAL A 452 15.06 -5.25 16.49
CA VAL A 452 16.46 -4.82 16.30
C VAL A 452 17.12 -4.73 17.66
N ILE A 453 18.30 -5.36 17.80
CA ILE A 453 19.04 -5.31 19.06
C ILE A 453 19.64 -3.92 19.27
N ARG A 454 19.74 -3.51 20.52
CA ARG A 454 20.24 -2.18 20.89
C ARG A 454 21.62 -1.86 20.31
N ALA A 455 22.54 -2.82 20.32
CA ALA A 455 23.90 -2.62 19.78
C ALA A 455 23.89 -2.25 18.29
N GLU A 456 22.94 -2.80 17.52
CA GLU A 456 22.75 -2.40 16.12
C GLU A 456 22.19 -0.99 16.02
N ILE A 457 21.20 -0.63 16.84
CA ILE A 457 20.64 0.73 16.86
C ILE A 457 21.72 1.77 17.18
N ALA A 458 22.57 1.50 18.17
CA ALA A 458 23.68 2.37 18.54
C ALA A 458 24.73 2.49 17.41
N ALA A 459 25.06 1.38 16.74
CA ALA A 459 25.98 1.38 15.60
C ALA A 459 25.45 2.23 14.42
N GLU A 460 24.13 2.31 14.28
CA GLU A 460 23.44 3.10 13.26
C GLU A 460 23.07 4.51 13.74
N ASN A 461 23.83 5.07 14.69
CA ASN A 461 23.66 6.42 15.25
C ASN A 461 22.23 6.69 15.77
N TYR A 462 21.66 5.67 16.42
CA TYR A 462 20.32 5.67 16.99
C TYR A 462 19.21 5.97 15.96
N ASN A 463 19.39 5.63 14.69
CA ASN A 463 18.31 5.71 13.70
C ASN A 463 17.19 4.73 14.09
N LEU A 464 15.96 5.22 14.21
CA LEU A 464 14.79 4.45 14.60
C LEU A 464 13.81 4.26 13.44
N THR A 465 14.29 4.20 12.20
CA THR A 465 13.46 3.88 11.04
C THR A 465 13.60 2.43 10.63
N LEU A 466 12.45 1.79 10.37
CA LEU A 466 12.38 0.39 9.96
C LEU A 466 13.08 0.18 8.60
N GLU A 467 12.94 1.14 7.69
CA GLU A 467 13.56 1.14 6.36
C GLU A 467 15.08 1.10 6.44
N HIS A 468 15.68 1.83 7.38
CA HIS A 468 17.13 1.86 7.55
C HIS A 468 17.69 0.47 7.88
N PHE A 469 17.03 -0.27 8.76
CA PHE A 469 17.46 -1.63 9.13
C PHE A 469 17.19 -2.66 8.04
N ARG A 470 16.11 -2.50 7.25
CA ARG A 470 15.88 -3.29 6.03
C ARG A 470 17.01 -3.10 5.03
N GLN A 471 17.32 -1.85 4.73
CA GLN A 471 18.38 -1.47 3.79
C GLN A 471 19.75 -1.95 4.26
N THR A 472 20.10 -1.72 5.52
CA THR A 472 21.37 -2.18 6.10
C THR A 472 21.50 -3.71 6.02
N HIS A 473 20.41 -4.44 6.22
CA HIS A 473 20.38 -5.90 6.07
C HIS A 473 20.59 -6.32 4.60
N GLU A 474 19.90 -5.71 3.66
CA GLU A 474 20.06 -5.97 2.22
C GLU A 474 21.50 -5.69 1.77
N LEU A 475 22.10 -4.58 2.19
CA LEU A 475 23.50 -4.26 1.89
C LEU A 475 24.48 -5.31 2.43
N ARG A 476 24.25 -5.81 3.66
CA ARG A 476 25.05 -6.90 4.23
C ARG A 476 24.91 -8.19 3.43
N GLN A 477 23.71 -8.52 2.94
CA GLN A 477 23.50 -9.70 2.09
C GLN A 477 24.21 -9.54 0.73
N VAL A 478 24.07 -8.37 0.09
CA VAL A 478 24.77 -8.07 -1.16
C VAL A 478 26.28 -8.19 -1.00
N ALA A 479 26.84 -7.73 0.13
CA ALA A 479 28.26 -7.87 0.42
C ALA A 479 28.70 -9.35 0.67
N GLN A 480 27.78 -10.23 1.09
CA GLN A 480 28.08 -11.64 1.32
C GLN A 480 28.01 -12.49 0.04
N GLU A 481 27.06 -12.19 -0.85
CA GLU A 481 26.75 -13.04 -2.02
C GLU A 481 27.18 -12.42 -3.36
N GLY A 482 27.39 -11.10 -3.38
CA GLY A 482 27.71 -10.30 -4.55
C GLY A 482 29.15 -10.43 -5.04
N ILE A 483 29.48 -9.64 -6.05
CA ILE A 483 30.82 -9.50 -6.64
C ILE A 483 31.24 -8.05 -6.50
N ARG A 484 32.49 -7.81 -6.13
CA ARG A 484 33.01 -6.46 -6.00
C ARG A 484 33.33 -5.88 -7.39
N LEU A 485 32.89 -4.65 -7.66
CA LEU A 485 33.06 -4.03 -8.97
C LEU A 485 34.53 -3.97 -9.43
N GLY A 486 35.45 -3.69 -8.50
CA GLY A 486 36.88 -3.63 -8.77
C GLY A 486 37.51 -4.97 -9.21
N ASP A 487 36.84 -6.10 -8.97
CA ASP A 487 37.38 -7.42 -9.34
C ASP A 487 37.28 -7.68 -10.84
N PHE A 488 36.38 -6.99 -11.55
CA PHE A 488 36.14 -7.19 -12.99
C PHE A 488 36.06 -5.89 -13.81
N ALA A 489 36.18 -4.72 -13.17
CA ALA A 489 36.18 -3.43 -13.84
C ALA A 489 37.28 -2.49 -13.31
N GLU A 490 37.85 -1.69 -14.21
CA GLU A 490 38.73 -0.58 -13.88
C GLU A 490 37.90 0.70 -13.71
N THR A 491 38.17 1.47 -12.64
CA THR A 491 37.46 2.72 -12.38
C THR A 491 38.41 3.91 -12.38
N PHE A 492 38.15 4.92 -13.20
CA PHE A 492 39.00 6.12 -13.29
C PHE A 492 38.18 7.40 -13.51
N SER A 493 38.80 8.55 -13.25
CA SER A 493 38.16 9.87 -13.40
C SER A 493 38.58 10.54 -14.71
N GLY A 494 37.66 11.31 -15.28
CA GLY A 494 37.98 12.23 -16.35
C GLY A 494 38.97 13.31 -15.89
N ALA A 495 39.88 13.69 -16.79
CA ALA A 495 41.04 14.53 -16.45
C ALA A 495 41.03 15.91 -17.12
N VAL A 496 40.22 16.11 -18.16
CA VAL A 496 40.23 17.36 -18.95
C VAL A 496 39.40 18.43 -18.23
N ARG A 497 40.02 19.55 -17.85
CA ARG A 497 39.30 20.61 -17.12
C ARG A 497 38.48 21.45 -18.09
N SER A 498 37.39 22.05 -17.61
CA SER A 498 36.61 23.00 -18.41
C SER A 498 37.42 24.23 -18.84
N SER A 499 38.49 24.59 -18.11
CA SER A 499 39.43 25.65 -18.47
C SER A 499 40.28 25.32 -19.71
N ASP A 500 40.40 24.04 -20.04
CA ASP A 500 41.28 23.54 -21.10
C ASP A 500 40.50 23.37 -22.42
N LEU A 501 39.22 23.73 -22.44
CA LEU A 501 38.34 23.67 -23.60
C LEU A 501 38.42 24.98 -24.39
N ASP A 502 38.34 24.88 -25.70
CA ASP A 502 38.26 26.04 -26.58
C ASP A 502 36.94 26.79 -26.33
N LYS A 503 37.04 28.11 -26.17
CA LYS A 503 35.90 28.98 -25.85
C LYS A 503 35.09 29.40 -27.09
N GLU A 504 35.59 29.09 -28.29
CA GLU A 504 34.92 29.38 -29.56
C GLU A 504 34.45 28.05 -30.20
N PRO A 505 33.13 27.81 -30.32
CA PRO A 505 32.57 26.54 -30.79
C PRO A 505 32.72 26.30 -32.30
N ASN A 506 33.33 27.23 -33.06
CA ASN A 506 33.54 27.15 -34.51
C ASN A 506 34.86 26.47 -34.89
N SER A 507 35.35 25.49 -34.12
CA SER A 507 36.52 24.75 -34.53
C SER A 507 36.17 23.87 -35.72
N THR A 508 36.75 24.14 -36.89
CA THR A 508 36.76 23.26 -38.07
C THR A 508 37.55 21.96 -37.87
N ASP A 509 37.92 21.66 -36.62
CA ASP A 509 38.72 20.51 -36.24
C ASP A 509 37.87 19.23 -36.31
N THR A 510 38.16 18.37 -37.27
CA THR A 510 37.49 17.08 -37.43
C THR A 510 38.16 15.96 -36.63
N ASP A 511 39.19 16.26 -35.82
CA ASP A 511 39.85 15.26 -35.01
C ASP A 511 39.00 14.89 -33.78
N GLU A 512 38.26 13.79 -33.91
CA GLU A 512 37.47 13.17 -32.83
C GLU A 512 38.30 12.91 -31.57
N ARG A 513 39.64 12.76 -31.69
CA ARG A 513 40.54 12.55 -30.56
C ARG A 513 40.74 13.80 -29.71
N ARG A 514 40.37 14.99 -30.18
CA ARG A 514 40.42 16.23 -29.39
C ARG A 514 39.07 16.59 -28.76
N ARG A 515 38.00 15.85 -29.08
CA ARG A 515 36.65 16.04 -28.54
C ARG A 515 36.58 15.60 -27.07
N VAL A 516 35.82 16.34 -26.27
CA VAL A 516 35.72 16.12 -24.83
C VAL A 516 34.27 15.97 -24.40
N LEU A 517 33.93 14.82 -23.80
CA LEU A 517 32.64 14.64 -23.14
C LEU A 517 32.70 15.31 -21.76
N THR A 518 31.86 16.31 -21.52
CA THR A 518 31.80 17.04 -20.25
C THR A 518 30.63 16.56 -19.38
N PRO A 519 30.68 16.69 -18.04
CA PRO A 519 29.58 16.27 -17.16
C PRO A 519 28.22 16.89 -17.52
N THR A 520 28.21 18.14 -17.99
CA THR A 520 26.98 18.86 -18.38
C THR A 520 26.30 18.26 -19.61
N LEU A 521 27.06 17.60 -20.49
CA LEU A 521 26.56 16.97 -21.71
C LEU A 521 26.10 15.52 -21.49
N LEU A 522 26.38 14.93 -20.32
CA LEU A 522 25.90 13.60 -19.96
C LEU A 522 24.40 13.68 -19.59
N THR A 523 23.53 13.52 -20.57
CA THR A 523 22.06 13.47 -20.40
C THR A 523 21.52 12.10 -20.81
N SER A 524 20.19 11.89 -20.75
CA SER A 524 19.54 10.63 -21.16
C SER A 524 19.85 10.19 -22.59
N THR A 525 20.29 11.13 -23.42
CA THR A 525 20.76 10.89 -24.78
C THR A 525 22.09 11.60 -24.96
N LEU A 526 23.12 10.87 -25.38
CA LEU A 526 24.41 11.45 -25.71
C LEU A 526 24.29 12.32 -26.98
N PRO A 527 24.90 13.53 -27.01
CA PRO A 527 24.91 14.38 -28.20
C PRO A 527 25.71 13.76 -29.35
N ASP A 528 25.72 14.40 -30.51
CA ASP A 528 26.66 14.03 -31.58
C ASP A 528 28.10 14.35 -31.14
N VAL A 529 29.06 13.50 -31.52
CA VAL A 529 30.49 13.69 -31.19
C VAL A 529 31.03 14.97 -31.81
N ALA A 530 30.50 15.38 -32.97
CA ALA A 530 30.86 16.64 -33.63
C ALA A 530 30.46 17.89 -32.82
N GLU A 531 29.44 17.78 -31.96
CA GLU A 531 28.95 18.86 -31.10
C GLU A 531 29.75 18.99 -29.80
N LEU A 532 30.61 18.01 -29.49
CA LEU A 532 31.43 18.04 -28.27
C LEU A 532 32.50 19.14 -28.36
N PRO A 533 32.78 19.84 -27.25
CA PRO A 533 33.84 20.84 -27.22
C PRO A 533 35.21 20.21 -27.51
N VAL A 534 36.09 20.99 -28.13
CA VAL A 534 37.48 20.60 -28.43
C VAL A 534 38.40 21.09 -27.32
N ARG A 535 39.39 20.28 -27.00
CA ARG A 535 40.45 20.65 -26.07
C ARG A 535 41.48 21.57 -26.75
N ALA A 536 41.78 22.69 -26.11
CA ALA A 536 42.64 23.75 -26.64
C ALA A 536 44.10 23.32 -26.86
N ASP A 537 44.61 22.40 -26.04
CA ASP A 537 45.98 21.89 -26.14
C ASP A 537 46.05 20.46 -26.74
N ALA A 538 47.19 20.16 -27.37
CA ALA A 538 47.45 18.85 -27.98
C ALA A 538 47.95 17.78 -26.98
N ARG A 539 47.72 17.98 -25.67
CA ARG A 539 48.19 17.04 -24.64
C ARG A 539 47.27 15.83 -24.56
N ASP A 540 47.83 14.65 -24.73
CA ASP A 540 47.09 13.39 -24.62
C ASP A 540 46.58 13.19 -23.17
N PRO A 541 45.29 12.89 -22.94
CA PRO A 541 44.78 12.60 -21.60
C PRO A 541 45.29 11.24 -21.12
N ARG A 542 45.30 11.03 -19.80
CA ARG A 542 45.68 9.75 -19.20
C ARG A 542 44.80 8.59 -19.64
N HIS A 543 43.52 8.86 -19.89
CA HIS A 543 42.54 7.87 -20.32
C HIS A 543 41.65 8.47 -21.42
N ARG A 544 41.24 7.61 -22.35
CA ARG A 544 40.27 7.90 -23.41
C ARG A 544 39.09 6.94 -23.25
N LEU A 545 37.90 7.37 -23.66
CA LEU A 545 36.70 6.54 -23.68
C LEU A 545 36.84 5.43 -24.72
N ARG A 546 36.21 4.29 -24.45
CA ARG A 546 36.09 3.14 -25.34
C ARG A 546 34.63 2.69 -25.42
N GLN A 547 34.28 2.04 -26.52
CA GLN A 547 32.99 1.36 -26.63
C GLN A 547 32.78 0.42 -25.44
N GLY A 548 31.60 0.49 -24.81
CA GLY A 548 31.23 -0.34 -23.67
C GLY A 548 31.72 0.19 -22.31
N ASP A 549 32.52 1.26 -22.26
CA ASP A 549 32.75 1.97 -21.01
C ASP A 549 31.42 2.50 -20.47
N ILE A 550 31.23 2.49 -19.14
CA ILE A 550 30.08 3.13 -18.49
C ILE A 550 30.54 4.47 -17.93
N VAL A 551 29.80 5.53 -18.22
CA VAL A 551 30.11 6.89 -17.76
C VAL A 551 29.01 7.41 -16.86
N GLY A 552 29.41 8.02 -15.74
CA GLY A 552 28.52 8.69 -14.78
C GLY A 552 29.13 9.99 -14.26
N ARG A 553 28.33 10.82 -13.58
CA ARG A 553 28.82 12.05 -12.93
C ARG A 553 29.37 11.76 -11.53
N ASP A 554 30.37 12.54 -11.09
CA ASP A 554 30.98 12.42 -9.76
C ASP A 554 30.11 12.97 -8.62
N LEU A 555 29.14 13.83 -8.91
CA LEU A 555 28.17 14.39 -7.94
C LEU A 555 27.17 13.34 -7.44
N ALA A 556 26.85 13.35 -6.14
CA ALA A 556 25.89 12.43 -5.52
C ALA A 556 24.43 12.84 -5.80
N GLY A 557 23.55 11.84 -5.97
CA GLY A 557 22.14 11.98 -6.36
C GLY A 557 21.80 11.03 -7.51
N ALA A 558 20.57 11.12 -8.06
CA ALA A 558 20.12 10.32 -9.20
C ALA A 558 21.06 10.52 -10.41
N ARG A 559 21.93 9.54 -10.64
CA ARG A 559 22.94 9.56 -11.69
C ARG A 559 22.38 8.96 -12.95
N HIS A 560 22.65 9.63 -14.05
CA HIS A 560 22.53 8.99 -15.35
C HIS A 560 23.84 8.23 -15.61
N TRP A 561 23.77 6.90 -15.54
CA TRP A 561 24.84 6.01 -15.96
C TRP A 561 24.57 5.60 -17.40
N THR A 562 25.55 5.83 -18.28
CA THR A 562 25.36 5.66 -19.73
C THR A 562 26.45 4.76 -20.30
N PRO A 563 26.10 3.75 -21.10
CA PRO A 563 27.08 2.99 -21.85
C PRO A 563 27.60 3.83 -23.02
N ILE A 564 28.90 3.73 -23.30
CA ILE A 564 29.54 4.48 -24.39
C ILE A 564 29.40 3.73 -25.71
N PRO A 565 28.77 4.33 -26.73
CA PRO A 565 28.66 3.72 -28.06
C PRO A 565 29.96 3.84 -28.85
N SER A 566 30.08 3.07 -29.94
CA SER A 566 31.31 3.00 -30.76
C SER A 566 31.76 4.34 -31.33
N GLN A 567 30.84 5.24 -31.67
CA GLN A 567 31.15 6.57 -32.19
C GLN A 567 31.94 7.46 -31.21
N TYR A 568 31.89 7.17 -29.91
CA TYR A 568 32.62 7.90 -28.86
C TYR A 568 34.01 7.32 -28.57
N ASP A 569 34.47 6.32 -29.33
CA ASP A 569 35.78 5.70 -29.13
C ASP A 569 36.90 6.74 -29.32
N GLY A 570 37.81 6.82 -28.35
CA GLY A 570 38.90 7.81 -28.36
C GLY A 570 38.53 9.20 -27.84
N VAL A 571 37.25 9.52 -27.58
CA VAL A 571 36.82 10.79 -26.96
C VAL A 571 37.45 10.96 -25.58
N GLN A 572 37.81 12.19 -25.21
CA GLN A 572 38.42 12.48 -23.92
C GLN A 572 37.36 12.70 -22.83
N PRO A 573 37.49 12.08 -21.63
CA PRO A 573 36.58 12.32 -20.53
C PRO A 573 36.93 13.60 -19.76
N GLY A 574 35.97 14.50 -19.62
CA GLY A 574 36.06 15.73 -18.84
C GLY A 574 36.07 15.50 -17.33
N GLN A 575 36.67 16.44 -16.60
CA GLN A 575 36.69 16.45 -15.14
C GLN A 575 35.26 16.46 -14.58
N GLY A 576 35.00 15.60 -13.60
CA GLY A 576 33.66 15.40 -13.02
C GLY A 576 32.92 14.19 -13.59
N LEU A 577 33.52 13.47 -14.53
CA LEU A 577 33.07 12.15 -14.98
C LEU A 577 33.81 11.03 -14.24
N ILE A 578 33.07 9.96 -13.97
CA ILE A 578 33.55 8.66 -13.51
C ILE A 578 33.35 7.69 -14.67
N ILE A 579 34.38 6.90 -14.95
CA ILE A 579 34.39 5.90 -16.01
C ILE A 579 34.61 4.53 -15.36
N ILE A 580 33.77 3.57 -15.72
CA ILE A 580 33.87 2.16 -15.34
C ILE A 580 34.13 1.38 -16.62
N ARG A 581 35.32 0.83 -16.74
CA ARG A 581 35.74 0.01 -17.88
C ARG A 581 35.67 -1.45 -17.49
N ILE A 582 34.80 -2.21 -18.15
CA ILE A 582 34.67 -3.65 -17.93
C ILE A 582 35.91 -4.35 -18.50
N ILE A 583 36.67 -5.03 -17.66
CA ILE A 583 37.85 -5.81 -18.04
C ILE A 583 37.45 -7.24 -18.36
N GLN A 584 36.51 -7.78 -17.58
CA GLN A 584 35.95 -9.11 -17.74
C GLN A 584 34.43 -9.04 -17.64
N GLU A 585 33.73 -9.57 -18.65
CA GLU A 585 32.28 -9.63 -18.65
C GLU A 585 31.82 -10.75 -17.70
N VAL A 586 31.49 -10.36 -16.47
CA VAL A 586 30.91 -11.27 -15.45
C VAL A 586 29.39 -11.12 -15.37
N LEU A 587 28.88 -9.94 -15.74
CA LEU A 587 27.46 -9.59 -15.78
C LEU A 587 27.18 -8.78 -17.06
N PRO A 588 25.95 -8.85 -17.62
CA PRO A 588 25.56 -7.97 -18.71
C PRO A 588 25.71 -6.49 -18.34
N LEU A 589 26.16 -5.69 -19.31
CA LEU A 589 26.39 -4.25 -19.13
C LEU A 589 25.11 -3.53 -18.66
N GLU A 590 23.97 -3.90 -19.23
CA GLU A 590 22.64 -3.36 -18.95
C GLU A 590 22.23 -3.65 -17.51
N TYR A 591 22.55 -4.83 -16.99
CA TYR A 591 22.30 -5.19 -15.60
C TYR A 591 23.11 -4.30 -14.65
N LEU A 592 24.38 -4.06 -15.00
CA LEU A 592 25.26 -3.19 -14.22
C LEU A 592 24.73 -1.76 -14.16
N ILE A 593 24.28 -1.21 -15.29
CA ILE A 593 23.71 0.13 -15.38
C ILE A 593 22.40 0.22 -14.59
N ALA A 594 21.52 -0.76 -14.73
CA ALA A 594 20.28 -0.84 -13.96
C ALA A 594 20.57 -0.86 -12.45
N TYR A 595 21.55 -1.66 -12.02
CA TYR A 595 21.96 -1.71 -10.62
C TYR A 595 22.56 -0.39 -10.14
N LEU A 596 23.52 0.18 -10.87
CA LEU A 596 24.17 1.46 -10.53
C LEU A 596 23.19 2.63 -10.46
N SER A 597 22.07 2.54 -11.18
CA SER A 597 20.97 3.51 -11.17
C SER A 597 19.94 3.24 -10.07
N SER A 598 20.08 2.16 -9.29
CA SER A 598 19.15 1.79 -8.24
C SER A 598 19.44 2.52 -6.91
N PRO A 599 18.42 2.74 -6.07
CA PRO A 599 18.60 3.27 -4.72
C PRO A 599 19.56 2.43 -3.85
N LEU A 600 19.66 1.13 -4.12
CA LEU A 600 20.51 0.21 -3.36
C LEU A 600 21.99 0.45 -3.67
N ALA A 601 22.36 0.71 -4.93
CA ALA A 601 23.73 1.09 -5.28
C ALA A 601 24.09 2.48 -4.71
N GLU A 602 23.15 3.44 -4.75
CA GLU A 602 23.36 4.79 -4.21
C GLU A 602 23.69 4.87 -2.72
N GLN A 603 23.38 3.82 -1.95
CA GLN A 603 23.69 3.73 -0.53
C GLN A 603 25.14 3.30 -0.28
N GLN A 604 25.73 2.53 -1.19
CA GLN A 604 27.14 2.11 -1.09
C GLN A 604 28.10 3.24 -1.49
N PHE A 605 27.61 4.22 -2.24
CA PHE A 605 28.36 5.37 -2.72
C PHE A 605 28.90 6.23 -1.55
N PRO A 606 30.23 6.32 -1.36
CA PRO A 606 30.80 7.15 -0.31
C PRO A 606 30.58 8.64 -0.62
N LYS A 607 29.99 9.37 0.32
CA LYS A 607 29.54 10.77 0.15
C LYS A 607 30.36 11.69 1.05
N TYR A 608 31.08 12.66 0.47
CA TYR A 608 31.90 13.62 1.21
C TYR A 608 31.53 15.08 0.95
N GLY A 609 31.53 15.89 2.01
CA GLY A 609 31.35 17.35 1.93
C GLY A 609 29.89 17.80 1.80
N THR A 610 29.69 19.12 1.75
CA THR A 610 28.37 19.77 1.70
C THR A 610 27.63 19.50 0.38
N ILE A 611 28.37 19.33 -0.71
CA ILE A 611 27.89 18.80 -1.99
C ILE A 611 28.56 17.44 -2.18
N PRO A 612 27.85 16.33 -1.91
CA PRO A 612 28.51 15.04 -1.85
C PRO A 612 29.05 14.62 -3.22
N ARG A 613 30.33 14.26 -3.29
CA ARG A 613 31.00 13.72 -4.50
C ARG A 613 31.60 12.34 -4.23
N ILE A 614 31.72 11.54 -5.29
CA ILE A 614 32.32 10.21 -5.28
C ILE A 614 33.65 10.24 -6.02
N LYS A 615 34.66 9.57 -5.48
CA LYS A 615 35.92 9.36 -6.18
C LYS A 615 35.85 8.08 -7.00
N ALA A 616 36.33 8.10 -8.23
CA ALA A 616 36.29 6.92 -9.10
C ALA A 616 36.90 5.68 -8.43
N ARG A 617 38.03 5.82 -7.74
CA ARG A 617 38.69 4.72 -7.01
C ARG A 617 37.82 4.00 -5.98
N GLU A 618 36.83 4.69 -5.39
CA GLU A 618 35.95 4.13 -4.36
C GLU A 618 34.79 3.34 -4.98
N MET A 619 34.52 3.53 -6.28
CA MET A 619 33.55 2.72 -7.01
C MET A 619 33.99 1.26 -7.06
N ALA A 620 35.30 1.00 -7.08
CA ALA A 620 35.86 -0.35 -7.03
C ALA A 620 35.44 -1.12 -5.76
N ASP A 621 34.97 -0.46 -4.71
CA ASP A 621 34.59 -1.07 -3.43
C ASP A 621 33.12 -1.47 -3.36
N ILE A 622 32.34 -1.19 -4.42
CA ILE A 622 30.91 -1.45 -4.48
C ILE A 622 30.65 -2.92 -4.75
N TRP A 623 29.74 -3.49 -3.97
CA TRP A 623 29.25 -4.85 -4.17
C TRP A 623 28.04 -4.86 -5.08
N ILE A 624 28.06 -5.76 -6.06
CA ILE A 624 27.00 -5.92 -7.05
C ILE A 624 26.35 -7.29 -6.84
N PRO A 625 25.02 -7.35 -6.66
CA PRO A 625 24.33 -8.62 -6.52
C PRO A 625 24.49 -9.45 -7.80
N LYS A 626 24.68 -10.76 -7.63
CA LYS A 626 24.72 -11.69 -8.76
C LYS A 626 23.32 -11.87 -9.33
N CYS A 627 23.24 -12.03 -10.64
CA CYS A 627 22.03 -12.45 -11.34
C CYS A 627 22.32 -13.77 -12.04
N ASP A 628 21.86 -14.88 -11.43
CA ASP A 628 21.98 -16.21 -12.03
C ASP A 628 21.09 -16.30 -13.29
N GLY A 629 21.65 -16.80 -14.40
CA GLY A 629 20.91 -16.99 -15.65
C GLY A 629 21.78 -16.79 -16.88
N ASP A 630 21.23 -17.06 -18.06
CA ASP A 630 21.91 -16.76 -19.32
C ASP A 630 21.96 -15.23 -19.55
N PRO A 631 23.12 -14.65 -19.88
CA PRO A 631 23.27 -13.21 -20.12
C PRO A 631 22.31 -12.63 -21.19
N SER A 632 21.93 -13.41 -22.21
CA SER A 632 20.98 -12.98 -23.24
C SER A 632 19.54 -12.92 -22.72
N GLU A 633 19.15 -13.84 -21.83
CA GLU A 633 17.84 -13.84 -21.17
C GLU A 633 17.69 -12.66 -20.19
N ILE A 634 18.76 -12.36 -19.45
CA ILE A 634 18.82 -11.21 -18.55
C ILE A 634 18.66 -9.92 -19.35
N ARG A 635 19.41 -9.77 -20.46
CA ARG A 635 19.27 -8.63 -21.39
C ARG A 635 17.87 -8.50 -21.95
N ALA A 636 17.28 -9.59 -22.43
CA ALA A 636 15.91 -9.57 -22.94
C ALA A 636 14.88 -9.17 -21.87
N SER A 637 15.10 -9.57 -20.62
CA SER A 637 14.23 -9.22 -19.51
C SER A 637 14.37 -7.76 -19.09
N LEU A 638 15.59 -7.23 -19.04
CA LEU A 638 15.86 -5.82 -18.80
C LEU A 638 15.31 -4.93 -19.93
N ALA A 639 15.48 -5.33 -21.19
CA ALA A 639 14.92 -4.60 -22.32
C ALA A 639 13.39 -4.48 -22.25
N ARG A 640 12.69 -5.54 -21.80
CA ARG A 640 11.24 -5.50 -21.55
C ARG A 640 10.87 -4.59 -20.38
N LEU A 641 11.68 -4.57 -19.33
CA LEU A 641 11.49 -3.65 -18.21
C LEU A 641 11.64 -2.20 -18.68
N GLU A 642 12.70 -1.89 -19.42
CA GLU A 642 12.98 -0.57 -20.00
C GLU A 642 11.90 -0.14 -21.01
N GLU A 643 11.34 -1.08 -21.79
CA GLU A 643 10.18 -0.82 -22.64
C GLU A 643 8.95 -0.41 -21.81
N GLY A 644 8.65 -1.15 -20.73
CA GLY A 644 7.57 -0.81 -19.82
C GLY A 644 7.77 0.53 -19.11
N GLU A 645 8.99 0.83 -18.67
CA GLU A 645 9.33 2.11 -18.05
C GLU A 645 9.21 3.26 -19.05
N ARG A 646 9.65 3.08 -20.31
CA ARG A 646 9.48 4.08 -21.37
C ARG A 646 8.02 4.37 -21.66
N GLU A 647 7.18 3.34 -21.73
CA GLU A 647 5.75 3.51 -21.97
C GLU A 647 5.07 4.23 -20.79
N ALA A 648 5.41 3.87 -19.55
CA ALA A 648 4.92 4.57 -18.37
C ALA A 648 5.38 6.04 -18.32
N ALA A 649 6.64 6.31 -18.68
CA ALA A 649 7.17 7.66 -18.79
C ALA A 649 6.46 8.46 -19.90
N HIS A 650 6.15 7.83 -21.04
CA HIS A 650 5.40 8.44 -22.12
C HIS A 650 4.01 8.89 -21.64
N ILE A 651 3.27 8.00 -20.97
CA ILE A 651 1.97 8.32 -20.38
C ILE A 651 2.09 9.48 -19.37
N GLN A 652 3.12 9.46 -18.52
CA GLN A 652 3.35 10.52 -17.55
C GLN A 652 3.64 11.87 -18.23
N ASP A 653 4.44 11.88 -19.29
CA ASP A 653 4.78 13.07 -20.06
C ASP A 653 3.59 13.61 -20.84
N GLU A 654 2.74 12.76 -21.41
CA GLU A 654 1.48 13.19 -22.02
C GLU A 654 0.59 13.94 -21.03
N LEU A 655 0.43 13.41 -19.81
CA LEU A 655 -0.34 14.07 -18.74
C LEU A 655 0.31 15.40 -18.31
N ARG A 656 1.65 15.46 -18.21
CA ARG A 656 2.37 16.71 -17.90
C ARG A 656 2.22 17.74 -19.01
N ARG A 657 2.30 17.33 -20.28
CA ARG A 657 2.08 18.20 -21.45
C ARG A 657 0.66 18.73 -21.47
N ALA A 658 -0.34 17.88 -21.22
CA ALA A 658 -1.73 18.29 -21.10
C ALA A 658 -1.91 19.35 -20.00
N ARG A 659 -1.32 19.15 -18.82
CA ARG A 659 -1.33 20.13 -17.72
C ARG A 659 -0.67 21.45 -18.11
N THR A 660 0.46 21.41 -18.82
CA THR A 660 1.22 22.60 -19.20
C THR A 660 0.46 23.43 -20.25
N ARG A 661 -0.17 22.76 -21.23
CA ARG A 661 -0.99 23.40 -22.28
C ARG A 661 -2.11 24.27 -21.73
N ILE A 662 -2.65 23.97 -20.54
CA ILE A 662 -3.67 24.79 -19.87
C ILE A 662 -3.22 26.25 -19.75
N PHE A 663 -1.93 26.49 -19.49
CA PHE A 663 -1.38 27.81 -19.17
C PHE A 663 -0.72 28.52 -20.36
N GLU A 664 -0.76 27.94 -21.56
CA GLU A 664 -0.30 28.62 -22.78
C GLU A 664 -1.12 29.89 -23.06
N SER A 665 -0.56 30.80 -23.85
CA SER A 665 -1.19 32.09 -24.18
C SER A 665 -2.59 31.92 -24.79
N GLY A 666 -3.49 32.86 -24.50
CA GLY A 666 -4.88 32.84 -25.00
C GLY A 666 -5.93 33.40 -24.03
N SER A 667 -7.17 33.50 -24.53
CA SER A 667 -8.32 33.99 -23.76
C SER A 667 -8.70 33.07 -22.60
N GLY A 668 -9.48 33.57 -21.64
CA GLY A 668 -10.00 32.74 -20.53
C GLY A 668 -10.80 31.53 -21.02
N SER A 669 -11.58 31.70 -22.09
CA SER A 669 -12.36 30.62 -22.71
C SER A 669 -11.48 29.54 -23.34
N ALA A 670 -10.39 29.93 -24.01
CA ALA A 670 -9.43 28.97 -24.58
C ALA A 670 -8.72 28.16 -23.48
N ARG A 671 -8.38 28.81 -22.35
CA ARG A 671 -7.83 28.12 -21.17
C ARG A 671 -8.83 27.17 -20.53
N ARG A 672 -10.13 27.51 -20.51
CA ARG A 672 -11.19 26.63 -20.01
C ARG A 672 -11.33 25.36 -20.86
N ILE A 673 -11.32 25.48 -22.19
CA ILE A 673 -11.35 24.34 -23.11
C ILE A 673 -10.16 23.42 -22.86
N ARG A 674 -8.94 23.96 -22.79
CA ARG A 674 -7.73 23.15 -22.52
C ARG A 674 -7.73 22.48 -21.15
N LEU A 675 -8.34 23.10 -20.14
CA LEU A 675 -8.54 22.49 -18.82
C LEU A 675 -9.50 21.29 -18.89
N ASP A 676 -10.63 21.45 -19.58
CA ASP A 676 -11.60 20.37 -19.74
C ASP A 676 -11.00 19.20 -20.56
N ASP A 677 -10.22 19.49 -21.61
CA ASP A 677 -9.47 18.49 -22.39
C ASP A 677 -8.44 17.74 -21.54
N ALA A 678 -7.64 18.46 -20.74
CA ALA A 678 -6.64 17.85 -19.86
C ALA A 678 -7.29 16.96 -18.79
N ALA A 679 -8.45 17.36 -18.27
CA ALA A 679 -9.24 16.55 -17.34
C ALA A 679 -9.79 15.28 -18.00
N ALA A 680 -10.26 15.37 -19.24
CA ALA A 680 -10.76 14.22 -20.01
C ALA A 680 -9.63 13.21 -20.29
N ILE A 681 -8.48 13.67 -20.79
CA ILE A 681 -7.28 12.83 -20.99
C ILE A 681 -6.90 12.15 -19.68
N SER A 682 -6.77 12.90 -18.58
CA SER A 682 -6.42 12.33 -17.28
C SER A 682 -7.42 11.28 -16.80
N SER A 683 -8.72 11.49 -17.02
CA SER A 683 -9.77 10.55 -16.62
C SER A 683 -9.71 9.26 -17.44
N LEU A 684 -9.56 9.37 -18.76
CA LEU A 684 -9.40 8.23 -19.68
C LEU A 684 -8.14 7.43 -19.37
N THR A 685 -6.99 8.09 -19.22
CA THR A 685 -5.73 7.46 -18.82
C THR A 685 -5.88 6.75 -17.48
N ALA A 686 -6.49 7.39 -16.48
CA ALA A 686 -6.71 6.77 -15.17
C ALA A 686 -7.72 5.60 -15.24
N GLN A 687 -8.69 5.64 -16.15
CA GLN A 687 -9.64 4.55 -16.35
C GLN A 687 -8.97 3.36 -17.06
N ASN A 688 -8.14 3.61 -18.08
CA ASN A 688 -7.37 2.59 -18.78
C ASN A 688 -6.32 1.95 -17.85
N LEU A 689 -5.57 2.74 -17.10
CA LEU A 689 -4.63 2.23 -16.09
C LEU A 689 -5.34 1.38 -15.01
N ARG A 690 -6.58 1.75 -14.63
CA ARG A 690 -7.41 0.94 -13.71
C ARG A 690 -7.92 -0.34 -14.36
N ARG A 691 -8.24 -0.32 -15.66
CA ARG A 691 -8.64 -1.51 -16.44
C ARG A 691 -7.48 -2.49 -16.65
N HIS A 692 -6.27 -1.99 -16.90
CA HIS A 692 -5.05 -2.79 -17.09
C HIS A 692 -4.44 -3.34 -15.78
N ASN A 693 -4.98 -2.97 -14.61
CA ASN A 693 -4.56 -3.53 -13.31
C ASN A 693 -5.24 -4.88 -12.98
N ASP A 694 -5.98 -5.46 -13.94
CA ASP A 694 -6.58 -6.80 -13.87
C ASP A 694 -5.77 -7.75 -14.78
N PRO A 695 -4.89 -8.60 -14.23
CA PRO A 695 -4.02 -9.48 -15.02
C PRO A 695 -4.80 -10.43 -15.93
N TYR A 696 -6.07 -10.72 -15.62
CA TYR A 696 -6.93 -11.59 -16.42
C TYR A 696 -7.36 -10.94 -17.76
N MET A 697 -7.34 -9.61 -17.87
CA MET A 697 -7.69 -8.91 -19.12
C MET A 697 -6.68 -9.18 -20.23
N LEU A 698 -5.39 -9.21 -19.89
CA LEU A 698 -4.32 -9.55 -20.84
C LEU A 698 -4.50 -10.96 -21.42
N PHE A 699 -4.84 -11.92 -20.56
CA PHE A 699 -5.06 -13.30 -21.00
C PHE A 699 -6.31 -13.42 -21.87
N GLN A 700 -7.38 -12.69 -21.52
CA GLN A 700 -8.60 -12.64 -22.33
C GLN A 700 -8.36 -12.07 -23.73
N GLU A 701 -7.51 -11.06 -23.88
CA GLU A 701 -7.31 -10.39 -25.16
C GLU A 701 -6.28 -11.09 -26.06
N SER A 702 -5.27 -11.72 -25.47
CA SER A 702 -4.08 -12.15 -26.22
C SER A 702 -3.86 -13.67 -26.31
N TYR A 703 -4.60 -14.51 -25.57
CA TYR A 703 -4.35 -15.96 -25.55
C TYR A 703 -5.18 -16.70 -26.62
N PRO A 704 -4.83 -17.96 -26.95
CA PRO A 704 -5.66 -18.80 -27.82
C PRO A 704 -7.11 -18.84 -27.35
N TYR A 705 -8.04 -18.87 -28.31
CA TYR A 705 -9.46 -18.62 -28.08
C TYR A 705 -10.09 -19.40 -26.92
N ALA A 706 -9.78 -20.70 -26.81
CA ALA A 706 -10.30 -21.54 -25.72
C ALA A 706 -9.88 -21.05 -24.32
N VAL A 707 -8.63 -20.59 -24.17
CA VAL A 707 -8.11 -20.08 -22.89
C VAL A 707 -8.68 -18.70 -22.60
N ALA A 708 -8.65 -17.80 -23.59
CA ALA A 708 -9.16 -16.43 -23.48
C ALA A 708 -10.65 -16.39 -23.10
N ARG A 709 -11.47 -17.25 -23.73
CA ARG A 709 -12.90 -17.39 -23.43
C ARG A 709 -13.17 -17.96 -22.04
N ALA A 710 -12.39 -18.95 -21.59
CA ALA A 710 -12.50 -19.47 -20.23
C ALA A 710 -12.17 -18.37 -19.19
N VAL A 711 -11.14 -17.57 -19.46
CA VAL A 711 -10.76 -16.42 -18.61
C VAL A 711 -11.87 -15.35 -18.61
N ARG A 712 -12.48 -15.04 -19.76
CA ARG A 712 -13.67 -14.17 -19.82
C ARG A 712 -14.79 -14.68 -18.92
N LYS A 713 -15.14 -15.97 -19.01
CA LYS A 713 -16.17 -16.58 -18.18
C LYS A 713 -15.85 -16.43 -16.70
N PHE A 714 -14.58 -16.62 -16.32
CA PHE A 714 -14.13 -16.42 -14.93
C PHE A 714 -14.28 -14.97 -14.46
N ARG A 715 -13.87 -13.99 -15.28
CA ARG A 715 -13.96 -12.56 -14.96
C ARG A 715 -15.40 -12.05 -14.82
N HIS A 716 -16.30 -12.56 -15.66
CA HIS A 716 -17.68 -12.09 -15.74
C HIS A 716 -18.69 -12.95 -14.96
N SER A 717 -18.22 -13.95 -14.22
CA SER A 717 -19.09 -14.79 -13.38
C SER A 717 -19.70 -13.98 -12.24
N LEU A 718 -21.03 -14.05 -12.09
CA LEU A 718 -21.78 -13.29 -11.09
C LEU A 718 -21.95 -14.06 -9.78
N SER A 719 -21.91 -15.39 -9.82
CA SER A 719 -21.97 -16.26 -8.64
C SER A 719 -20.64 -16.96 -8.35
N LEU A 720 -20.43 -17.31 -7.07
CA LEU A 720 -19.24 -18.08 -6.62
C LEU A 720 -19.15 -19.47 -7.26
N ALA A 721 -20.30 -20.11 -7.54
CA ALA A 721 -20.35 -21.40 -8.19
C ALA A 721 -19.91 -21.30 -9.66
N GLU A 722 -20.42 -20.33 -10.40
CA GLU A 722 -20.00 -20.06 -11.79
C GLU A 722 -18.53 -19.67 -11.86
N LYS A 723 -18.07 -18.81 -10.94
CA LYS A 723 -16.67 -18.38 -10.88
C LYS A 723 -15.74 -19.55 -10.59
N HIS A 724 -16.14 -20.47 -9.71
CA HIS A 724 -15.38 -21.69 -9.42
C HIS A 724 -15.34 -22.66 -10.60
N GLU A 725 -16.47 -22.89 -11.26
CA GLU A 725 -16.53 -23.71 -12.48
C GLU A 725 -15.66 -23.13 -13.59
N ALA A 726 -15.74 -21.82 -13.81
CA ALA A 726 -14.95 -21.11 -14.81
C ALA A 726 -13.44 -21.18 -14.52
N ALA A 727 -13.03 -21.15 -13.25
CA ALA A 727 -11.63 -21.31 -12.86
C ALA A 727 -11.09 -22.71 -13.20
N ILE A 728 -11.93 -23.74 -13.01
CA ILE A 728 -11.60 -25.10 -13.44
C ILE A 728 -11.50 -25.15 -14.96
N GLN A 729 -12.46 -24.60 -15.70
CA GLN A 729 -12.42 -24.54 -17.17
C GLN A 729 -11.17 -23.81 -17.70
N CYS A 730 -10.73 -22.71 -17.05
CA CYS A 730 -9.48 -22.04 -17.39
C CYS A 730 -8.27 -23.00 -17.29
N THR A 731 -8.24 -23.82 -16.25
CA THR A 731 -7.19 -24.83 -16.05
C THR A 731 -7.24 -25.89 -17.16
N GLU A 732 -8.43 -26.41 -17.47
CA GLU A 732 -8.59 -27.45 -18.49
C GLU A 732 -8.17 -26.95 -19.87
N ALA A 733 -8.67 -25.78 -20.26
CA ALA A 733 -8.34 -25.14 -21.53
C ALA A 733 -6.82 -24.90 -21.64
N LEU A 734 -6.18 -24.40 -20.58
CA LEU A 734 -4.73 -24.16 -20.57
C LEU A 734 -3.94 -25.46 -20.75
N ILE A 735 -4.25 -26.52 -19.99
CA ILE A 735 -3.54 -27.81 -20.08
C ILE A 735 -3.73 -28.45 -21.46
N LEU A 736 -4.95 -28.41 -21.99
CA LEU A 736 -5.26 -28.99 -23.31
C LEU A 736 -4.55 -28.21 -24.43
N SER A 737 -4.58 -26.88 -24.40
CA SER A 737 -3.84 -26.06 -25.37
C SER A 737 -2.33 -26.33 -25.33
N LEU A 738 -1.73 -26.42 -24.13
CA LEU A 738 -0.31 -26.78 -23.99
C LEU A 738 -0.02 -28.20 -24.51
N GLY A 739 -0.91 -29.15 -24.21
CA GLY A 739 -0.78 -30.54 -24.63
C GLY A 739 -0.88 -30.73 -26.15
N ILE A 740 -1.83 -30.06 -26.79
CA ILE A 740 -1.98 -30.03 -28.25
C ILE A 740 -0.70 -29.46 -28.89
N MET A 741 -0.19 -28.35 -28.37
CA MET A 741 1.07 -27.77 -28.86
C MET A 741 2.24 -28.72 -28.67
N ALA A 742 2.34 -29.39 -27.53
CA ALA A 742 3.39 -30.37 -27.27
C ALA A 742 3.32 -31.56 -28.24
N LEU A 743 2.13 -32.09 -28.54
CA LEU A 743 1.96 -33.15 -29.54
C LEU A 743 2.34 -32.69 -30.95
N ALA A 744 1.97 -31.48 -31.34
CA ALA A 744 2.36 -30.91 -32.64
C ALA A 744 3.89 -30.75 -32.76
N VAL A 745 4.55 -30.28 -31.70
CA VAL A 745 6.02 -30.20 -31.63
C VAL A 745 6.65 -31.59 -31.70
N ALA A 746 6.11 -32.58 -31.00
CA ALA A 746 6.62 -33.96 -31.05
C ALA A 746 6.45 -34.59 -32.44
N ALA A 747 5.30 -34.36 -33.10
CA ALA A 747 5.02 -34.86 -34.43
C ALA A 747 5.95 -34.27 -35.49
N ASP A 748 6.20 -32.95 -35.44
CA ASP A 748 7.15 -32.27 -36.32
C ASP A 748 8.57 -32.82 -36.20
N ARG A 749 8.92 -33.29 -34.98
CA ARG A 749 10.24 -33.85 -34.66
C ARG A 749 10.34 -35.37 -34.81
N GLY A 750 9.26 -36.06 -35.18
CA GLY A 750 9.24 -37.52 -35.26
C GLY A 750 9.48 -38.21 -33.91
N ARG A 751 8.96 -37.62 -32.81
CA ARG A 751 9.12 -38.11 -31.43
C ARG A 751 7.84 -38.71 -30.85
N GLN A 752 7.07 -39.41 -31.69
CA GLN A 752 5.88 -40.16 -31.26
C GLN A 752 6.21 -41.29 -30.28
N ASP A 753 7.47 -41.73 -30.27
CA ASP A 753 8.02 -42.83 -29.46
C ASP A 753 8.12 -42.52 -27.96
N LEU A 754 8.01 -41.24 -27.57
CA LEU A 754 8.10 -40.81 -26.19
C LEU A 754 7.06 -41.56 -25.32
N PRO A 755 7.45 -42.22 -24.21
CA PRO A 755 6.54 -43.07 -23.45
C PRO A 755 5.23 -42.38 -23.01
N PRO A 756 5.23 -41.10 -22.58
CA PRO A 756 3.99 -40.39 -22.26
C PRO A 756 3.08 -40.12 -23.46
N ILE A 757 3.61 -40.02 -24.68
CA ILE A 757 2.83 -39.88 -25.91
C ILE A 757 2.22 -41.22 -26.31
N VAL A 758 2.96 -42.32 -26.20
CA VAL A 758 2.44 -43.68 -26.40
C VAL A 758 1.30 -43.97 -25.42
N GLN A 759 1.46 -43.62 -24.14
CA GLN A 759 0.40 -43.77 -23.14
C GLN A 759 -0.83 -42.89 -23.43
N TRP A 760 -0.61 -41.67 -23.92
CA TRP A 760 -1.69 -40.80 -24.36
C TRP A 760 -2.46 -41.43 -25.54
N SER A 761 -1.74 -41.93 -26.56
CA SER A 761 -2.32 -42.59 -27.74
C SER A 761 -3.13 -43.84 -27.37
N GLN A 762 -2.58 -44.73 -26.52
CA GLN A 762 -3.31 -45.89 -26.01
C GLN A 762 -4.57 -45.52 -25.23
N SER A 763 -4.53 -44.41 -24.47
CA SER A 763 -5.70 -43.91 -23.72
C SER A 763 -6.81 -43.41 -24.65
N VAL A 764 -6.44 -42.77 -25.77
CA VAL A 764 -7.40 -42.39 -26.83
C VAL A 764 -8.08 -43.65 -27.38
N GLU A 765 -7.35 -44.73 -27.61
CA GLU A 765 -7.91 -45.99 -28.14
C GLU A 765 -8.80 -46.75 -27.13
N GLN A 766 -8.49 -46.67 -25.83
CA GLN A 766 -9.07 -47.56 -24.81
C GLN A 766 -10.22 -46.96 -23.98
N GLY A 767 -10.50 -45.65 -24.09
CA GLY A 767 -11.70 -45.09 -23.44
C GLY A 767 -11.63 -43.67 -22.90
N GLY A 768 -10.68 -42.84 -23.34
CA GLY A 768 -10.67 -41.39 -23.04
C GLY A 768 -9.37 -40.91 -22.40
N VAL A 769 -9.00 -39.66 -22.68
CA VAL A 769 -7.74 -39.07 -22.18
C VAL A 769 -7.97 -38.20 -20.94
N SER A 770 -7.27 -38.50 -19.85
CA SER A 770 -7.24 -37.64 -18.66
C SER A 770 -6.33 -36.41 -18.84
N LEU A 771 -6.62 -35.32 -18.12
CA LEU A 771 -5.71 -34.15 -18.05
C LEU A 771 -4.30 -34.52 -17.55
N GLY A 772 -4.17 -35.60 -16.78
CA GLY A 772 -2.88 -36.11 -16.34
C GLY A 772 -2.03 -36.64 -17.51
N HIS A 773 -2.66 -37.29 -18.49
CA HIS A 773 -1.97 -37.75 -19.71
C HIS A 773 -1.50 -36.55 -20.54
N TRP A 774 -2.35 -35.54 -20.73
CA TRP A 774 -1.98 -34.30 -21.42
C TRP A 774 -0.81 -33.58 -20.75
N LEU A 775 -0.84 -33.43 -19.42
CA LEU A 775 0.25 -32.82 -18.68
C LEU A 775 1.54 -33.64 -18.74
N ALA A 776 1.46 -34.97 -18.77
CA ALA A 776 2.62 -35.84 -18.92
C ALA A 776 3.29 -35.66 -20.30
N VAL A 777 2.50 -35.49 -21.37
CA VAL A 777 3.01 -35.15 -22.71
C VAL A 777 3.73 -33.81 -22.70
N VAL A 778 3.14 -32.75 -22.12
CA VAL A 778 3.78 -31.42 -22.02
C VAL A 778 5.16 -31.51 -21.38
N LYS A 779 5.28 -32.25 -20.27
CA LYS A 779 6.57 -32.45 -19.59
C LYS A 779 7.57 -33.21 -20.44
N ALA A 780 7.14 -34.30 -21.06
CA ALA A 780 8.01 -35.18 -21.83
C ALA A 780 8.62 -34.44 -23.01
N VAL A 781 7.79 -33.72 -23.76
CA VAL A 781 8.22 -32.96 -24.93
C VAL A 781 9.12 -31.80 -24.54
N ALA A 782 8.80 -31.08 -23.45
CA ALA A 782 9.64 -29.97 -23.01
C ALA A 782 10.99 -30.44 -22.44
N GLU A 783 11.03 -31.58 -21.74
CA GLU A 783 12.27 -32.18 -21.24
C GLU A 783 13.14 -32.70 -22.39
N ASP A 784 12.52 -33.38 -23.34
CA ASP A 784 13.18 -33.89 -24.54
C ASP A 784 13.80 -32.75 -25.38
N ALA A 785 13.03 -31.70 -25.63
CA ALA A 785 13.51 -30.50 -26.31
C ALA A 785 14.68 -29.83 -25.58
N ARG A 786 14.63 -29.78 -24.24
CA ARG A 786 15.71 -29.23 -23.42
C ARG A 786 16.99 -30.06 -23.52
N GLN A 787 16.88 -31.39 -23.49
CA GLN A 787 18.03 -32.29 -23.57
C GLN A 787 18.77 -32.18 -24.91
N HIS A 788 18.05 -31.87 -25.99
CA HIS A 788 18.60 -31.72 -27.33
C HIS A 788 18.90 -30.26 -27.71
N GLY A 789 18.64 -29.29 -26.83
CA GLY A 789 18.88 -27.86 -27.09
C GLY A 789 17.98 -27.26 -28.17
N GLU A 790 16.78 -27.80 -28.35
CA GLU A 790 15.88 -27.46 -29.44
C GLU A 790 14.72 -26.55 -28.99
N PRO A 791 14.32 -25.54 -29.78
CA PRO A 791 13.23 -24.64 -29.42
C PRO A 791 11.85 -25.34 -29.48
N ALA A 792 11.10 -25.37 -28.39
CA ALA A 792 9.76 -25.97 -28.32
C ALA A 792 8.65 -24.93 -28.10
N VAL A 793 8.69 -23.85 -28.88
CA VAL A 793 7.63 -22.82 -28.90
C VAL A 793 7.33 -22.24 -27.50
N GLY A 794 8.37 -21.99 -26.69
CA GLY A 794 8.23 -21.45 -25.33
C GLY A 794 7.97 -22.49 -24.23
N LEU A 795 7.76 -23.77 -24.57
CA LEU A 795 7.49 -24.84 -23.59
C LEU A 795 8.71 -25.16 -22.72
N VAL A 796 9.93 -25.08 -23.25
CA VAL A 796 11.17 -25.39 -22.50
C VAL A 796 11.36 -24.39 -21.37
N GLU A 797 11.20 -23.11 -21.68
CA GLU A 797 11.35 -21.97 -20.78
C GLU A 797 10.21 -21.95 -19.74
N ALA A 798 8.97 -22.15 -20.19
CA ALA A 798 7.81 -22.17 -19.31
C ALA A 798 7.84 -23.32 -18.29
N THR A 799 8.43 -24.47 -18.65
CA THR A 799 8.55 -25.65 -17.78
C THR A 799 9.89 -25.76 -17.04
N ALA A 800 10.79 -24.79 -17.20
CA ALA A 800 12.09 -24.79 -16.53
C ALA A 800 11.92 -24.74 -15.00
N ARG A 801 12.73 -25.52 -14.27
CA ARG A 801 12.72 -25.51 -12.80
C ARG A 801 13.34 -24.20 -12.30
N LYS A 802 12.57 -23.39 -11.56
CA LYS A 802 13.08 -22.19 -10.87
C LYS A 802 13.64 -22.59 -9.50
N LYS A 803 14.82 -22.07 -9.12
CA LYS A 803 15.35 -22.22 -7.74
C LYS A 803 14.43 -21.45 -6.77
N GLY A 804 13.87 -22.13 -5.77
CA GLY A 804 13.17 -21.50 -4.64
C GLY A 804 11.64 -21.33 -4.72
N GLY A 805 10.95 -21.89 -5.72
CA GLY A 805 9.47 -21.81 -5.82
C GLY A 805 8.82 -22.96 -6.60
N THR A 806 7.48 -23.11 -6.50
CA THR A 806 6.71 -24.05 -7.33
C THR A 806 6.66 -23.53 -8.78
N GLY A 807 7.11 -24.33 -9.74
CA GLY A 807 7.09 -23.97 -11.17
C GLY A 807 5.76 -24.30 -11.85
N LEU A 808 5.59 -23.88 -13.11
CA LEU A 808 4.37 -24.11 -13.91
C LEU A 808 3.84 -25.55 -13.79
N ILE A 809 4.73 -26.53 -13.91
CA ILE A 809 4.38 -27.94 -13.81
C ILE A 809 3.79 -28.31 -12.44
N ALA A 810 4.35 -27.79 -11.35
CA ALA A 810 3.85 -28.06 -10.00
C ALA A 810 2.47 -27.42 -9.78
N ASP A 811 2.26 -26.20 -10.28
CA ASP A 811 0.99 -25.51 -10.20
C ASP A 811 -0.09 -26.24 -11.02
N LEU A 812 0.22 -26.67 -12.24
CA LEU A 812 -0.69 -27.48 -13.07
C LEU A 812 -1.01 -28.84 -12.44
N GLU A 813 -0.05 -29.53 -11.82
CA GLU A 813 -0.30 -30.77 -11.09
C GLU A 813 -1.24 -30.56 -9.89
N GLN A 814 -1.04 -29.47 -9.15
CA GLN A 814 -1.92 -29.11 -8.04
C GLN A 814 -3.34 -28.86 -8.54
N LEU A 815 -3.50 -28.12 -9.64
CA LEU A 815 -4.80 -27.83 -10.24
C LEU A 815 -5.49 -29.11 -10.75
N VAL A 816 -4.76 -30.02 -11.40
CA VAL A 816 -5.29 -31.33 -11.83
C VAL A 816 -5.80 -32.15 -10.64
N LYS A 817 -5.04 -32.19 -9.53
CA LYS A 817 -5.45 -32.89 -8.31
C LYS A 817 -6.74 -32.29 -7.73
N LEU A 818 -6.84 -30.97 -7.69
CA LEU A 818 -8.04 -30.26 -7.20
C LEU A 818 -9.25 -30.53 -8.09
N ARG A 819 -9.09 -30.42 -9.42
CA ARG A 819 -10.13 -30.72 -10.41
C ARG A 819 -10.64 -32.15 -10.31
N ASN A 820 -9.73 -33.14 -10.22
CA ASN A 820 -10.14 -34.55 -10.14
C ASN A 820 -10.91 -34.84 -8.84
N LYS A 821 -10.49 -34.25 -7.71
CA LYS A 821 -11.22 -34.36 -6.44
C LYS A 821 -12.66 -33.86 -6.56
N ILE A 822 -12.88 -32.77 -7.30
CA ILE A 822 -14.22 -32.21 -7.55
C ILE A 822 -15.05 -33.17 -8.41
N ARG A 823 -14.49 -33.69 -9.52
CA ARG A 823 -15.17 -34.62 -10.44
C ARG A 823 -15.60 -35.94 -9.79
N HIS A 824 -14.86 -36.43 -8.78
CA HIS A 824 -15.19 -37.64 -8.03
C HIS A 824 -16.20 -37.43 -6.89
N GLY A 825 -16.99 -36.35 -6.91
CA GLY A 825 -18.11 -36.13 -5.99
C GLY A 825 -17.78 -35.42 -4.67
N ALA A 826 -16.50 -35.07 -4.46
CA ALA A 826 -16.03 -34.28 -3.32
C ALA A 826 -15.88 -32.77 -3.66
N GLY A 827 -16.71 -32.28 -4.58
CA GLY A 827 -16.81 -30.87 -4.93
C GLY A 827 -17.42 -30.03 -3.79
N PRO A 828 -17.11 -28.73 -3.73
CA PRO A 828 -17.68 -27.84 -2.73
C PRO A 828 -19.20 -27.73 -2.90
N ARG A 829 -19.97 -27.92 -1.82
CA ARG A 829 -21.44 -27.89 -1.81
C ARG A 829 -22.01 -26.67 -1.10
N THR A 830 -21.22 -26.07 -0.20
CA THR A 830 -21.61 -24.85 0.52
C THR A 830 -20.85 -23.65 0.00
N ARG A 831 -21.37 -22.44 0.26
CA ARG A 831 -20.71 -21.18 -0.09
C ARG A 831 -19.29 -21.08 0.50
N ALA A 832 -19.12 -21.47 1.77
CA ALA A 832 -17.82 -21.44 2.44
C ALA A 832 -16.82 -22.45 1.84
N GLU A 833 -17.30 -23.62 1.41
CA GLU A 833 -16.47 -24.59 0.69
C GLU A 833 -16.08 -24.07 -0.70
N LEU A 834 -16.99 -23.38 -1.40
CA LEU A 834 -16.71 -22.73 -2.69
C LEU A 834 -15.64 -21.65 -2.56
N GLU A 835 -15.78 -20.74 -1.59
CA GLU A 835 -14.79 -19.68 -1.33
C GLU A 835 -13.41 -20.27 -0.98
N LYS A 836 -13.36 -21.29 -0.11
CA LYS A 836 -12.12 -21.99 0.26
C LYS A 836 -11.49 -22.75 -0.92
N SER A 837 -12.31 -23.36 -1.76
CA SER A 837 -11.85 -24.07 -2.95
C SER A 837 -11.33 -23.10 -4.01
N LEU A 838 -12.06 -22.00 -4.24
CA LEU A 838 -11.68 -20.95 -5.17
C LEU A 838 -10.34 -20.32 -4.79
N GLY A 839 -10.11 -19.99 -3.52
CA GLY A 839 -8.81 -19.47 -3.06
C GLY A 839 -7.63 -20.43 -3.29
N ARG A 840 -7.88 -21.74 -3.35
CA ARG A 840 -6.87 -22.77 -3.65
C ARG A 840 -6.64 -22.98 -5.14
N VAL A 841 -7.56 -22.55 -6.00
CA VAL A 841 -7.51 -22.69 -7.46
C VAL A 841 -7.02 -21.40 -8.12
N GLU A 842 -7.49 -20.23 -7.66
CA GLU A 842 -7.24 -18.93 -8.30
C GLU A 842 -5.75 -18.55 -8.30
N THR A 843 -5.03 -18.80 -7.21
CA THR A 843 -3.59 -18.46 -7.11
C THR A 843 -2.73 -19.33 -8.03
N PRO A 844 -2.80 -20.68 -8.00
CA PRO A 844 -2.06 -21.50 -8.96
C PRO A 844 -2.51 -21.30 -10.41
N MET A 845 -3.80 -21.00 -10.65
CA MET A 845 -4.33 -20.69 -11.99
C MET A 845 -3.70 -19.41 -12.55
N LEU A 846 -3.68 -18.33 -11.77
CA LEU A 846 -3.06 -17.08 -12.17
C LEU A 846 -1.55 -17.27 -12.43
N SER A 847 -0.86 -17.95 -11.52
CA SER A 847 0.55 -18.31 -11.68
C SER A 847 0.81 -19.12 -12.95
N SER A 848 -0.05 -20.10 -13.25
CA SER A 848 0.05 -20.93 -14.46
C SER A 848 -0.20 -20.14 -15.74
N LEU A 849 -1.22 -19.27 -15.75
CA LEU A 849 -1.50 -18.37 -16.88
C LEU A 849 -0.31 -17.44 -17.12
N SER A 850 0.20 -16.76 -16.08
CA SER A 850 1.39 -15.92 -16.17
C SER A 850 2.63 -16.69 -16.62
N GLY A 851 2.82 -17.92 -16.15
CA GLY A 851 3.91 -18.82 -16.57
C GLY A 851 3.83 -19.22 -18.05
N CYS A 852 2.65 -19.10 -18.66
CA CYS A 852 2.39 -19.38 -20.06
C CYS A 852 2.29 -18.12 -20.92
N ALA A 853 2.90 -17.00 -20.51
CA ALA A 853 2.89 -15.73 -21.25
C ALA A 853 3.40 -15.82 -22.70
N PHE A 854 4.14 -16.88 -23.06
CA PHE A 854 4.53 -17.14 -24.44
C PHE A 854 3.34 -17.41 -25.36
N LEU A 855 2.21 -17.90 -24.84
CA LEU A 855 0.99 -18.16 -25.60
C LEU A 855 0.43 -16.89 -26.28
N ALA A 856 0.66 -15.72 -25.69
CA ALA A 856 0.27 -14.44 -26.28
C ALA A 856 1.03 -14.11 -27.57
N ARG A 857 2.16 -14.78 -27.81
CA ARG A 857 3.04 -14.56 -28.96
C ARG A 857 3.01 -15.72 -29.97
N THR A 858 2.24 -16.77 -29.70
CA THR A 858 2.07 -17.93 -30.58
C THR A 858 0.68 -17.88 -31.19
N ARG A 859 0.58 -17.69 -32.51
CA ARG A 859 -0.71 -17.48 -33.17
C ARG A 859 -1.27 -18.80 -33.68
N TRP A 860 -2.50 -19.11 -33.30
CA TRP A 860 -3.25 -20.23 -33.86
C TRP A 860 -4.00 -19.71 -35.07
N VAL A 861 -3.73 -20.26 -36.25
CA VAL A 861 -4.26 -19.77 -37.52
C VAL A 861 -4.97 -20.89 -38.27
N HIS A 862 -6.24 -20.69 -38.56
CA HIS A 862 -7.00 -21.54 -39.47
C HIS A 862 -6.83 -21.02 -40.89
N THR A 863 -6.26 -21.83 -41.79
CA THR A 863 -5.99 -21.42 -43.17
C THR A 863 -7.24 -21.51 -44.04
N GLU A 864 -7.52 -20.47 -44.83
CA GLU A 864 -8.65 -20.48 -45.78
C GLU A 864 -8.17 -20.41 -47.22
N ARG A 865 -7.14 -19.61 -47.49
CA ARG A 865 -6.66 -19.38 -48.84
C ARG A 865 -5.14 -19.34 -48.92
N LEU A 866 -4.60 -20.09 -49.87
CA LEU A 866 -3.20 -20.07 -50.26
C LEU A 866 -3.04 -19.40 -51.64
N GLN A 867 -2.11 -18.46 -51.76
CA GLN A 867 -1.74 -17.81 -53.01
C GLN A 867 -0.22 -17.88 -53.22
N TRP A 868 0.21 -18.42 -54.36
CA TRP A 868 1.63 -18.39 -54.74
C TRP A 868 2.06 -16.97 -55.14
N LEU A 869 3.19 -16.49 -54.62
CA LEU A 869 3.81 -15.20 -54.96
C LEU A 869 5.07 -15.44 -55.82
N PRO A 870 4.97 -15.33 -57.16
CA PRO A 870 6.08 -15.70 -58.06
C PRO A 870 7.33 -14.83 -57.90
N THR A 871 7.19 -13.58 -57.44
CA THR A 871 8.28 -12.62 -57.29
C THR A 871 9.15 -12.87 -56.06
N SER A 872 8.57 -13.38 -54.97
CA SER A 872 9.28 -13.65 -53.72
C SER A 872 9.58 -15.14 -53.50
N GLY A 873 9.00 -16.03 -54.32
CA GLY A 873 9.14 -17.47 -54.14
C GLY A 873 8.45 -17.99 -52.86
N ARG A 874 7.46 -17.26 -52.34
CA ARG A 874 6.74 -17.57 -51.10
C ARG A 874 5.25 -17.78 -51.37
N PHE A 875 4.54 -18.35 -50.42
CA PHE A 875 3.09 -18.47 -50.45
C PHE A 875 2.48 -17.49 -49.46
N ARG A 876 1.53 -16.68 -49.91
CA ARG A 876 0.67 -15.87 -49.05
C ARG A 876 -0.49 -16.73 -48.56
N VAL A 877 -0.65 -16.77 -47.25
CA VAL A 877 -1.72 -17.49 -46.56
C VAL A 877 -2.64 -16.46 -45.95
N SER A 878 -3.93 -16.54 -46.25
CA SER A 878 -4.99 -15.80 -45.57
C SER A 878 -5.88 -16.77 -44.80
N GLY A 879 -6.30 -16.37 -43.60
CA GLY A 879 -7.07 -17.22 -42.72
C GLY A 879 -7.52 -16.50 -41.45
N LEU A 880 -8.00 -17.25 -40.46
CA LEU A 880 -8.55 -16.71 -39.22
C LEU A 880 -7.56 -16.89 -38.06
N ALA A 881 -7.28 -15.82 -37.33
CA ALA A 881 -6.50 -15.86 -36.09
C ALA A 881 -7.40 -16.26 -34.91
N LEU A 882 -7.22 -17.47 -34.40
CA LEU A 882 -8.01 -18.05 -33.31
C LEU A 882 -7.53 -17.59 -31.93
N MET A 883 -7.47 -16.27 -31.76
CA MET A 883 -6.96 -15.57 -30.57
C MET A 883 -8.05 -14.67 -29.97
N GLY A 884 -7.91 -14.32 -28.68
CA GLY A 884 -8.88 -13.49 -27.97
C GLY A 884 -10.16 -14.25 -27.60
N ASP A 885 -11.19 -13.59 -27.08
CA ASP A 885 -12.38 -14.24 -26.50
C ASP A 885 -13.65 -14.13 -27.36
N HIS A 886 -13.51 -13.64 -28.60
CA HIS A 886 -14.62 -13.43 -29.53
C HIS A 886 -14.72 -14.56 -30.57
N PRO A 887 -15.92 -15.09 -30.88
CA PRO A 887 -16.09 -16.15 -31.88
C PRO A 887 -15.90 -15.67 -33.33
N ASP A 888 -16.07 -14.37 -33.59
CA ASP A 888 -15.72 -13.78 -34.89
C ASP A 888 -14.23 -13.47 -34.89
N PHE A 889 -13.45 -14.41 -35.41
CA PHE A 889 -12.00 -14.35 -35.46
C PHE A 889 -11.49 -13.29 -36.45
N GLU A 890 -10.37 -12.65 -36.12
CA GLU A 890 -9.75 -11.67 -37.00
C GLU A 890 -9.16 -12.34 -38.25
N MET A 891 -9.38 -11.75 -39.43
CA MET A 891 -8.67 -12.16 -40.63
C MET A 891 -7.20 -11.80 -40.52
N PHE A 892 -6.34 -12.79 -40.73
CA PHE A 892 -4.90 -12.65 -40.67
C PHE A 892 -4.27 -13.12 -41.98
N THR A 893 -3.19 -12.46 -42.39
CA THR A 893 -2.43 -12.83 -43.59
C THR A 893 -0.94 -12.82 -43.30
N PHE A 894 -0.23 -13.86 -43.73
CA PHE A 894 1.22 -14.00 -43.58
C PHE A 894 1.83 -14.73 -44.78
N ASP A 895 3.13 -14.57 -45.00
CA ASP A 895 3.85 -15.22 -46.10
C ASP A 895 4.73 -16.36 -45.55
N THR A 896 4.66 -17.54 -46.14
CA THR A 896 5.43 -18.75 -45.76
C THR A 896 6.29 -19.25 -46.92
N SER A 897 7.40 -19.92 -46.62
CA SER A 897 8.27 -20.54 -47.63
C SER A 897 7.79 -21.92 -48.11
N ARG A 898 6.79 -22.52 -47.45
CA ARG A 898 6.23 -23.83 -47.79
C ARG A 898 4.71 -23.72 -47.99
N PRO A 899 4.11 -24.47 -48.93
CA PRO A 899 2.66 -24.47 -49.10
C PRO A 899 2.00 -25.08 -47.86
N LEU A 900 0.87 -24.49 -47.44
CA LEU A 900 0.04 -25.00 -46.35
C LEU A 900 -1.28 -25.53 -46.93
N ALA A 901 -1.79 -26.62 -46.36
CA ALA A 901 -3.12 -27.11 -46.68
C ALA A 901 -4.18 -26.06 -46.27
N ASN A 902 -5.21 -25.89 -47.09
CA ASN A 902 -6.40 -25.10 -46.74
C ASN A 902 -7.24 -25.86 -45.72
N ASP A 903 -8.08 -25.15 -44.98
CA ASP A 903 -8.99 -25.68 -43.95
C ASP A 903 -8.25 -26.49 -42.88
N HIS A 904 -7.04 -26.04 -42.54
CA HIS A 904 -6.19 -26.67 -41.54
C HIS A 904 -5.76 -25.65 -40.49
N LEU A 905 -5.58 -26.15 -39.26
CA LEU A 905 -5.16 -25.35 -38.13
C LEU A 905 -3.64 -25.46 -37.94
N TYR A 906 -2.97 -24.31 -37.87
CA TYR A 906 -1.53 -24.21 -37.66
C TYR A 906 -1.19 -23.34 -36.45
N LEU A 907 -0.08 -23.67 -35.82
CA LEU A 907 0.60 -22.85 -34.84
C LEU A 907 1.74 -22.09 -35.52
N ILE A 908 1.64 -20.77 -35.54
CA ILE A 908 2.68 -19.89 -36.09
C ILE A 908 3.57 -19.40 -34.95
N THR A 909 4.86 -19.72 -35.06
CA THR A 909 5.89 -19.32 -34.10
C THR A 909 6.50 -17.96 -34.48
N GLN A 910 7.32 -17.39 -33.59
CA GLN A 910 7.99 -16.09 -33.82
C GLN A 910 8.98 -16.08 -35.01
N HIS A 911 9.34 -17.25 -35.54
CA HIS A 911 10.23 -17.40 -36.71
C HIS A 911 9.45 -17.74 -37.99
N ASP A 912 8.13 -17.52 -38.02
CA ASP A 912 7.22 -17.84 -39.13
C ASP A 912 7.25 -19.30 -39.59
N MET A 913 7.62 -20.22 -38.69
CA MET A 913 7.54 -21.66 -38.95
C MET A 913 6.15 -22.16 -38.57
N PRO A 914 5.32 -22.60 -39.54
CA PRO A 914 3.98 -23.12 -39.29
C PRO A 914 4.05 -24.60 -38.88
N LEU A 915 3.49 -24.92 -37.72
CA LEU A 915 3.36 -26.30 -37.22
C LEU A 915 1.90 -26.75 -37.34
N PRO A 916 1.59 -27.87 -38.02
CA PRO A 916 0.23 -28.37 -38.10
C PRO A 916 -0.26 -28.81 -36.72
N LEU A 917 -1.45 -28.34 -36.34
CA LEU A 917 -2.13 -28.78 -35.10
C LEU A 917 -3.02 -30.00 -35.33
N SER A 918 -3.30 -30.34 -36.60
CA SER A 918 -3.96 -31.60 -36.98
C SER A 918 -3.01 -32.79 -36.84
N PRO A 919 -3.47 -33.97 -36.37
CA PRO A 919 -4.84 -34.33 -36.01
C PRO A 919 -5.23 -33.99 -34.56
N PHE A 920 -4.38 -33.30 -33.80
CA PHE A 920 -4.56 -33.06 -32.36
C PHE A 920 -5.58 -31.96 -32.03
N CYS A 921 -5.84 -31.06 -32.98
CA CYS A 921 -6.86 -30.03 -32.87
C CYS A 921 -7.39 -29.62 -34.23
N LEU A 922 -8.71 -29.41 -34.34
CA LEU A 922 -9.36 -28.87 -35.52
C LEU A 922 -10.42 -27.85 -35.16
N LEU A 923 -10.71 -26.94 -36.09
CA LEU A 923 -11.82 -26.02 -36.02
C LEU A 923 -12.99 -26.62 -36.80
N SER A 924 -14.16 -26.73 -36.16
CA SER A 924 -15.38 -27.17 -36.84
C SER A 924 -16.60 -26.50 -36.21
N ASP A 925 -17.66 -26.34 -36.99
CA ASP A 925 -18.95 -25.93 -36.43
C ASP A 925 -19.53 -27.05 -35.56
N CYS A 926 -20.02 -26.68 -34.38
CA CYS A 926 -20.66 -27.62 -33.49
C CYS A 926 -22.02 -28.08 -34.06
N PRO A 927 -22.28 -29.40 -34.16
CA PRO A 927 -23.56 -29.89 -34.66
C PRO A 927 -24.73 -29.55 -33.74
N THR A 928 -24.45 -29.26 -32.46
CA THR A 928 -25.47 -28.92 -31.46
C THR A 928 -25.75 -27.42 -31.37
N CYS A 929 -24.71 -26.59 -31.31
CA CYS A 929 -24.86 -25.15 -31.04
C CYS A 929 -24.56 -24.26 -32.25
N LEU A 930 -24.12 -24.85 -33.37
CA LEU A 930 -23.77 -24.18 -34.65
C LEU A 930 -22.69 -23.10 -34.51
N ALA A 931 -21.97 -23.06 -33.40
CA ALA A 931 -20.83 -22.16 -33.22
C ALA A 931 -19.53 -22.87 -33.62
N PRO A 932 -18.56 -22.13 -34.18
CA PRO A 932 -17.23 -22.66 -34.43
C PRO A 932 -16.56 -23.00 -33.08
N GLU A 933 -16.13 -24.25 -32.94
CA GLU A 933 -15.47 -24.77 -31.76
C GLU A 933 -14.16 -25.50 -32.13
N LEU A 934 -13.19 -25.44 -31.22
CA LEU A 934 -11.94 -26.18 -31.34
C LEU A 934 -12.09 -27.56 -30.70
N TYR A 935 -11.86 -28.61 -31.48
CA TYR A 935 -12.05 -30.00 -31.09
C TYR A 935 -10.72 -30.73 -30.97
N TYR A 936 -10.55 -31.50 -29.88
CA TYR A 936 -9.40 -32.39 -29.68
C TYR A 936 -9.86 -33.86 -29.59
N PRO A 937 -8.99 -34.84 -29.92
CA PRO A 937 -9.32 -36.26 -29.79
C PRO A 937 -9.51 -36.67 -28.33
N ASP A 938 -10.70 -37.16 -27.97
CA ASP A 938 -10.97 -37.69 -26.62
C ASP A 938 -10.84 -39.22 -26.62
N ARG A 939 -11.57 -39.92 -27.50
CA ARG A 939 -11.54 -41.38 -27.61
C ARG A 939 -11.85 -41.88 -29.02
N MET A 940 -11.39 -43.09 -29.36
CA MET A 940 -11.68 -43.73 -30.64
C MET A 940 -12.70 -44.86 -30.50
N THR A 941 -13.52 -45.04 -31.53
CA THR A 941 -14.41 -46.18 -31.71
C THR A 941 -13.81 -47.15 -32.74
N ARG A 942 -14.60 -48.09 -33.28
CA ARG A 942 -14.10 -49.04 -34.30
C ARG A 942 -13.80 -48.38 -35.66
N SER A 943 -14.43 -47.25 -35.97
CA SER A 943 -14.33 -46.60 -37.29
C SER A 943 -14.29 -45.08 -37.26
N THR A 944 -14.50 -44.43 -36.10
CA THR A 944 -14.52 -42.96 -35.97
C THR A 944 -13.77 -42.52 -34.71
N ALA A 945 -13.27 -41.28 -34.71
CA ALA A 945 -12.73 -40.64 -33.52
C ALA A 945 -13.81 -39.72 -32.94
N LEU A 946 -14.11 -39.88 -31.65
CA LEU A 946 -14.94 -38.95 -30.90
C LEU A 946 -14.06 -37.82 -30.37
N LEU A 947 -14.33 -36.63 -30.86
CA LEU A 947 -13.66 -35.40 -30.49
C LEU A 947 -14.48 -34.67 -29.45
N LYS A 948 -13.81 -33.89 -28.62
CA LYS A 948 -14.44 -33.06 -27.61
C LYS A 948 -13.99 -31.61 -27.77
N SER A 949 -14.93 -30.67 -27.61
CA SER A 949 -14.59 -29.26 -27.74
C SER A 949 -13.85 -28.72 -26.51
N LEU A 950 -12.86 -27.86 -26.76
CA LEU A 950 -12.09 -27.14 -25.73
C LEU A 950 -12.96 -26.16 -24.94
N ASP A 951 -14.02 -25.63 -25.56
CA ASP A 951 -14.87 -24.58 -24.97
C ASP A 951 -15.98 -25.16 -24.09
N ARG A 952 -16.87 -25.99 -24.66
CA ARG A 952 -18.11 -26.43 -24.01
C ARG A 952 -18.16 -27.93 -23.73
N GLY A 953 -17.16 -28.67 -24.18
CA GLY A 953 -17.12 -30.12 -24.06
C GLY A 953 -18.15 -30.84 -24.93
N HIS A 954 -18.63 -30.20 -26.00
CA HIS A 954 -19.49 -30.84 -27.00
C HIS A 954 -18.72 -31.91 -27.77
N GLU A 955 -19.43 -32.90 -28.27
CA GLU A 955 -18.82 -34.05 -28.96
C GLU A 955 -19.04 -33.96 -30.48
N LEU A 956 -18.03 -34.39 -31.24
CA LEU A 956 -18.06 -34.45 -32.71
C LEU A 956 -17.38 -35.74 -33.18
N GLU A 957 -17.99 -36.47 -34.10
CA GLU A 957 -17.36 -37.65 -34.71
C GLU A 957 -16.56 -37.27 -35.97
N SER A 958 -15.37 -37.85 -36.14
CA SER A 958 -14.51 -37.62 -37.30
C SER A 958 -13.80 -38.89 -37.78
N GLU A 959 -14.08 -39.29 -39.03
CA GLU A 959 -13.34 -40.36 -39.74
C GLU A 959 -11.93 -39.90 -40.16
N PHE A 960 -11.78 -38.61 -40.48
CA PHE A 960 -10.49 -38.02 -40.85
C PHE A 960 -9.49 -38.08 -39.70
N VAL A 961 -9.90 -37.65 -38.50
CA VAL A 961 -9.02 -37.70 -37.32
C VAL A 961 -8.72 -39.15 -36.93
N PHE A 962 -9.69 -40.06 -37.05
CA PHE A 962 -9.49 -41.49 -36.81
C PHE A 962 -8.36 -42.05 -37.69
N THR A 963 -8.46 -41.84 -39.00
CA THR A 963 -7.49 -42.35 -39.97
C THR A 963 -6.11 -41.73 -39.74
N THR A 964 -6.05 -40.40 -39.59
CA THR A 964 -4.79 -39.67 -39.40
C THR A 964 -4.10 -40.03 -38.09
N LEU A 965 -4.83 -40.24 -36.99
CA LEU A 965 -4.24 -40.69 -35.72
C LEU A 965 -3.74 -42.14 -35.80
N GLN A 966 -4.42 -43.04 -36.53
CA GLN A 966 -3.94 -44.41 -36.72
C GLN A 966 -2.65 -44.46 -37.55
N GLU A 967 -2.54 -43.62 -38.59
CA GLU A 967 -1.32 -43.49 -39.38
C GLU A 967 -0.19 -42.89 -38.55
N TRP A 968 -0.49 -41.85 -37.78
CA TRP A 968 0.48 -41.19 -36.91
C TRP A 968 0.98 -42.10 -35.77
N GLY A 969 0.12 -42.92 -35.17
CA GLY A 969 0.53 -43.86 -34.11
C GLY A 969 1.31 -45.09 -34.60
N ARG A 970 1.32 -45.37 -35.91
CA ARG A 970 2.07 -46.47 -36.55
C ARG A 970 3.39 -46.03 -37.16
N SER A 971 3.61 -44.72 -37.31
CA SER A 971 4.84 -44.09 -37.81
C SER A 971 5.75 -43.75 -36.65
#